data_AF-A0A914NH97-F1
#
_entry.id   AF-A0A914NH97-F1
#
_cell.length_a   1.000
_cell.length_b   1.000
_cell.length_c   1.000
_cell.angle_alpha   90.00
_cell.angle_beta   90.00
_cell.angle_gamma   90.00
#
_symmetry.space_group_name_H-M   'P 1'
#
loop_
_entity.id
_entity.type
_entity.pdbx_description
1 polymer ?
#
loop_
_entity_poly.entity_id
_entity_poly.type
_entity_poly.pdbx_seq_one_letter_code
_entity_poly.pdbx_strand_id
1 'polypeptide(L)'
;MEPDQLGCIISSQNLDSDIWIPIRVITSNTVDSILNQFLKVAQSKKQDNGVLWGAPFLVSVTTIQRKGLTSRPMHGSGRSFRKIRHKINDNALIKIRNSDAYCLFYALMVTFVHAVFCWPRWKFYNYLHSRRGMKKLLEQDTLDLMVTVGAPLDTDSYDAEEWVPRVVDLWNTLNKGWFKVFIFEELGEYKPQYKYGPDNFDKPIILYYNKEHFDGVRRASDLFGQPYCLSCEKIFSHQKQHDISCKARCPNCSRVGPGFPCKSLNDFCKHCSGCGKDFRNENCYKHHITSNFCNSSKKCEKCGVIWDVKDNNRNGRKGHVCSERYCKTCGSYHDPKRGCYIKPLVIKPTKAYRIVAFDFETMQYRDGEKGKLHEVNFIGVKVNCPGCINNGPDPDCSVCGGYRTITFSSRHFRNTNVDQQNLTLNPLSSFVSWIIMTKSLDTIAFSHFGGRFDMVLVFKELFLRGFTPEMIKKGNRLYEMKVKVGKKNWVIFRDTFNLMPMSLASLVPAFALSVEDKPFFPHMDDYLADGMMPEKRAQFDKWYELHKNEPFNLDEALASYCTNDVEILMAALVAFRREFLEVSNGLDVLREAMTIASACMKHFRTNHLPSQHLGIVPEIGYDNTDNQSLLALRFLSWYAEEHNVTVRNAYSKEGEKRFGDYRVDGWVEERKLVIEVNGCCWHGCRKCFPDDEIRLPNGISAGKQREKDERRLEFIESFGVEVEVYWECDIRGILSRDRVMRLKFKNYLDNGPIDIRSAFFGGRTGPLKLFHKTGEGQKISYYDVTSLYPFINMTTRYPIGHPEVHILNNDVNWTRPSDNTYELALLKVFVIPPRSIGVPVLPMKIGDDDERLLFPLCSTCAKEYPNGDVNENYSCYHSDQQRGWVSTCTTIELNEALKEGY
;
A
#
# COMPACT_ATOMS: atom_id res chain seq x y z
N MET A 1 35.59 -19.39 -10.28
CA MET A 1 34.90 -18.27 -9.60
C MET A 1 33.63 -18.81 -8.99
N GLU A 2 33.42 -18.64 -7.68
CA GLU A 2 32.38 -19.35 -6.93
C GLU A 2 31.09 -18.53 -6.80
N PRO A 3 29.90 -19.13 -6.98
CA PRO A 3 28.61 -18.45 -6.81
C PRO A 3 28.33 -18.14 -5.33
N ASP A 4 27.81 -16.94 -5.03
CA ASP A 4 27.51 -16.48 -3.66
C ASP A 4 26.05 -16.69 -3.24
N GLN A 5 25.15 -16.96 -4.19
CA GLN A 5 23.76 -17.32 -3.92
C GLN A 5 23.32 -18.55 -4.73
N LEU A 6 22.50 -19.40 -4.11
CA LEU A 6 21.97 -20.62 -4.70
C LEU A 6 20.48 -20.68 -4.40
N GLY A 7 19.68 -20.97 -5.41
CA GLY A 7 18.30 -21.45 -5.28
C GLY A 7 18.18 -22.72 -6.11
N CYS A 8 17.17 -23.53 -5.85
CA CYS A 8 16.92 -24.68 -6.70
C CYS A 8 15.43 -24.96 -6.82
N ILE A 9 15.07 -25.55 -7.94
CA ILE A 9 13.74 -26.03 -8.22
C ILE A 9 13.85 -27.53 -8.29
N ILE A 10 13.14 -28.23 -7.40
CA ILE A 10 13.05 -29.68 -7.46
C ILE A 10 11.72 -30.03 -8.12
N SER A 11 11.82 -30.57 -9.31
CA SER A 11 10.69 -31.02 -10.11
C SER A 11 10.69 -32.54 -10.11
N SER A 12 9.52 -33.14 -9.93
CA SER A 12 9.34 -34.58 -10.06
C SER A 12 7.95 -34.82 -10.61
N GLN A 13 7.79 -35.87 -11.42
CA GLN A 13 6.50 -36.28 -11.96
C GLN A 13 5.48 -36.60 -10.85
N ASN A 14 5.96 -36.89 -9.63
CA ASN A 14 5.11 -37.17 -8.48
C ASN A 14 4.78 -35.92 -7.63
N LEU A 15 5.12 -34.70 -8.08
CA LEU A 15 4.83 -33.43 -7.40
C LEU A 15 3.75 -32.64 -8.16
N ASP A 16 2.71 -32.16 -7.47
CA ASP A 16 1.62 -31.37 -8.10
C ASP A 16 2.08 -29.95 -8.46
N SER A 17 3.21 -29.53 -7.90
CA SER A 17 3.89 -28.28 -8.18
C SER A 17 5.37 -28.42 -7.82
N ASP A 18 6.24 -27.79 -8.59
CA ASP A 18 7.67 -27.75 -8.30
C ASP A 18 7.96 -27.26 -6.88
N ILE A 19 8.90 -27.92 -6.21
CA ILE A 19 9.37 -27.48 -4.90
C ILE A 19 10.37 -26.37 -5.13
N TRP A 20 9.91 -25.15 -4.86
CA TRP A 20 10.70 -23.96 -5.06
C TRP A 20 11.50 -23.64 -3.81
N ILE A 21 12.83 -23.77 -3.93
CA ILE A 21 13.75 -23.38 -2.87
C ILE A 21 14.30 -22.00 -3.24
N PRO A 22 13.91 -20.95 -2.49
CA PRO A 22 14.22 -19.58 -2.85
C PRO A 22 15.72 -19.37 -2.92
N ILE A 23 16.14 -18.48 -3.82
CA ILE A 23 17.53 -18.05 -3.94
C ILE A 23 17.95 -17.39 -2.63
N ARG A 24 18.94 -17.99 -1.95
CA ARG A 24 19.53 -17.50 -0.70
C ARG A 24 21.05 -17.54 -0.79
N VAL A 25 21.76 -17.02 0.21
CA VAL A 25 23.22 -17.11 0.28
C VAL A 25 23.62 -18.58 0.25
N ILE A 26 24.67 -18.95 -0.47
CA ILE A 26 25.00 -20.37 -0.73
C ILE A 26 25.15 -21.21 0.55
N THR A 27 25.56 -20.59 1.66
CA THR A 27 25.66 -21.21 3.00
C THR A 27 24.32 -21.56 3.65
N SER A 28 23.21 -21.02 3.14
CA SER A 28 21.86 -21.16 3.72
C SER A 28 20.95 -22.16 3.00
N ASN A 29 21.29 -22.55 1.77
CA ASN A 29 20.65 -23.67 1.06
C ASN A 29 21.57 -24.89 1.06
N THR A 30 21.82 -25.42 2.26
CA THR A 30 22.54 -26.68 2.44
C THR A 30 21.75 -27.84 1.83
N VAL A 31 22.44 -28.96 1.54
CA VAL A 31 21.81 -30.20 1.08
C VAL A 31 20.66 -30.60 2.00
N ASP A 32 20.83 -30.47 3.32
CA ASP A 32 19.79 -30.76 4.32
C ASP A 32 18.59 -29.80 4.26
N SER A 33 18.80 -28.51 3.94
CA SER A 33 17.72 -27.54 3.78
C SER A 33 16.85 -27.86 2.56
N ILE A 34 17.50 -28.26 1.47
CA ILE A 34 16.86 -28.68 0.21
C ILE A 34 16.08 -29.98 0.44
N LEU A 35 16.71 -30.98 1.08
CA LEU A 35 16.07 -32.24 1.45
C LEU A 35 14.92 -32.05 2.44
N ASN A 36 15.01 -31.14 3.40
CA ASN A 36 13.92 -30.87 4.34
C ASN A 36 12.69 -30.27 3.67
N GLN A 37 12.86 -29.40 2.67
CA GLN A 37 11.72 -28.90 1.88
C GLN A 37 11.12 -30.03 1.03
N PHE A 38 11.96 -30.88 0.44
CA PHE A 38 11.51 -32.07 -0.26
C PHE A 38 10.72 -33.02 0.66
N LEU A 39 11.21 -33.27 1.87
CA LEU A 39 10.58 -34.14 2.88
C LEU A 39 9.27 -33.57 3.41
N LYS A 40 9.14 -32.25 3.56
CA LYS A 40 7.88 -31.58 3.92
C LYS A 40 6.79 -31.85 2.89
N VAL A 41 7.13 -31.72 1.61
CA VAL A 41 6.19 -31.99 0.52
C VAL A 41 5.90 -33.50 0.41
N ALA A 42 6.89 -34.35 0.71
CA ALA A 42 6.69 -35.79 0.83
C ALA A 42 5.79 -36.21 1.99
N GLN A 43 5.83 -35.52 3.12
CA GLN A 43 4.92 -35.75 4.24
C GLN A 43 3.49 -35.31 3.92
N SER A 44 3.32 -34.18 3.20
CA SER A 44 2.04 -33.72 2.68
C SER A 44 1.37 -34.76 1.79
N LYS A 45 2.13 -35.42 0.88
CA LYS A 45 1.56 -36.44 -0.03
C LYS A 45 1.31 -37.82 0.57
N LYS A 46 1.90 -38.14 1.73
CA LYS A 46 1.60 -39.39 2.45
C LYS A 46 0.16 -39.46 2.97
N GLN A 47 -0.55 -38.32 3.07
CA GLN A 47 -1.98 -38.28 3.43
C GLN A 47 -2.89 -38.82 2.31
N ASP A 48 -2.40 -38.88 1.06
CA ASP A 48 -3.14 -39.35 -0.12
C ASP A 48 -2.60 -40.67 -0.71
N ASN A 49 -1.94 -41.52 0.09
CA ASN A 49 -1.28 -42.78 -0.33
C ASN A 49 -0.18 -42.65 -1.41
N GLY A 50 0.26 -41.44 -1.77
CA GLY A 50 1.32 -41.21 -2.76
C GLY A 50 2.72 -41.34 -2.15
N VAL A 51 3.57 -42.21 -2.72
CA VAL A 51 4.99 -42.32 -2.34
C VAL A 51 5.83 -41.50 -3.32
N LEU A 52 6.51 -40.46 -2.83
CA LEU A 52 7.46 -39.65 -3.62
C LEU A 52 8.78 -40.37 -3.93
N TRP A 53 8.98 -41.56 -3.37
CA TRP A 53 10.12 -42.42 -3.60
C TRP A 53 9.77 -43.43 -4.70
N GLY A 54 10.48 -43.38 -5.83
CA GLY A 54 10.32 -44.34 -6.94
C GLY A 54 10.42 -43.76 -8.36
N ALA A 55 10.41 -42.43 -8.52
CA ALA A 55 10.56 -41.74 -9.81
C ALA A 55 11.74 -40.76 -9.80
N PRO A 56 12.43 -40.52 -10.94
CA PRO A 56 13.51 -39.55 -11.03
C PRO A 56 13.00 -38.13 -10.77
N PHE A 57 13.83 -37.32 -10.11
CA PHE A 57 13.56 -35.90 -9.88
C PHE A 57 14.64 -35.06 -10.57
N LEU A 58 14.22 -33.95 -11.15
CA LEU A 58 15.10 -32.96 -11.79
C LEU A 58 15.36 -31.84 -10.79
N VAL A 59 16.62 -31.58 -10.48
CA VAL A 59 17.02 -30.44 -9.64
C VAL A 59 17.62 -29.36 -10.55
N SER A 60 16.84 -28.33 -10.83
CA SER A 60 17.33 -27.16 -11.56
C SER A 60 17.94 -26.17 -10.57
N VAL A 61 19.26 -26.13 -10.51
CA VAL A 61 20.00 -25.22 -9.61
C VAL A 61 20.22 -23.87 -10.29
N THR A 62 19.71 -22.82 -9.67
CA THR A 62 19.96 -21.43 -10.09
C THR A 62 21.02 -20.83 -9.18
N THR A 63 22.21 -20.58 -9.71
CA THR A 63 23.26 -19.86 -9.00
C THR A 63 23.30 -18.40 -9.47
N ILE A 64 23.41 -17.48 -8.51
CA ILE A 64 23.46 -16.04 -8.79
C ILE A 64 24.75 -15.48 -8.23
N GLN A 65 25.45 -14.73 -9.08
CA GLN A 65 26.67 -14.02 -8.74
C GLN A 65 26.39 -12.52 -8.58
N ARG A 66 26.44 -11.98 -7.35
CA ARG A 66 26.13 -10.54 -7.14
C ARG A 66 27.24 -9.59 -7.56
N LYS A 67 28.47 -10.05 -7.77
CA LYS A 67 29.64 -9.18 -8.06
C LYS A 67 29.71 -8.59 -9.48
N GLY A 68 28.69 -8.77 -10.32
CA GLY A 68 28.66 -8.20 -11.68
C GLY A 68 27.33 -7.58 -12.11
N LEU A 69 26.34 -7.54 -11.21
CA LEU A 69 25.01 -6.98 -11.50
C LEU A 69 24.89 -5.60 -10.87
N THR A 70 24.76 -4.58 -11.71
CA THR A 70 24.39 -3.23 -11.27
C THR A 70 23.10 -3.30 -10.46
N SER A 71 23.18 -2.92 -9.20
CA SER A 71 22.10 -2.99 -8.22
C SER A 71 20.91 -2.15 -8.68
N ARG A 72 19.84 -2.82 -9.12
CA ARG A 72 18.50 -2.21 -9.06
C ARG A 72 18.00 -2.33 -7.62
N PRO A 73 17.76 -1.22 -6.89
CA PRO A 73 17.30 -1.28 -5.51
C PRO A 73 15.88 -1.86 -5.41
N MET A 74 15.69 -2.72 -4.41
CA MET A 74 14.40 -3.29 -4.01
C MET A 74 13.39 -2.15 -3.75
N HIS A 75 12.32 -2.11 -4.56
CA HIS A 75 11.17 -1.27 -4.27
C HIS A 75 10.34 -1.92 -3.15
N GLY A 76 10.65 -1.53 -1.90
CA GLY A 76 9.66 -1.56 -0.84
C GLY A 76 8.46 -0.70 -1.25
N SER A 77 7.27 -1.08 -0.79
CA SER A 77 5.98 -0.45 -1.06
C SER A 77 5.82 0.96 -0.44
N GLY A 78 6.78 1.86 -0.66
CA GLY A 78 6.50 3.28 -0.75
C GLY A 78 5.91 3.54 -2.13
N ARG A 79 4.84 4.35 -2.23
CA ARG A 79 4.35 4.81 -3.52
C ARG A 79 5.47 5.58 -4.22
N SER A 80 6.23 4.91 -5.09
CA SER A 80 6.88 5.59 -6.20
C SER A 80 5.75 6.03 -7.12
N PHE A 81 5.27 7.26 -6.91
CA PHE A 81 4.48 7.91 -7.95
C PHE A 81 5.39 7.97 -9.17
N ARG A 82 5.04 7.22 -10.23
CA ARG A 82 5.66 7.43 -11.54
C ARG A 82 5.66 8.94 -11.80
N LYS A 83 6.84 9.54 -12.01
CA LYS A 83 6.95 10.97 -12.39
C LYS A 83 6.03 11.18 -13.59
N ILE A 84 4.96 11.94 -13.39
CA ILE A 84 3.94 12.16 -14.40
C ILE A 84 4.61 13.02 -15.48
N ARG A 85 4.62 12.55 -16.73
CA ARG A 85 5.02 13.39 -17.86
C ARG A 85 3.90 14.41 -18.07
N HIS A 86 4.21 15.69 -17.91
CA HIS A 86 3.19 16.73 -18.04
C HIS A 86 2.74 16.81 -19.50
N LYS A 87 1.44 17.05 -19.74
CA LYS A 87 1.01 17.57 -21.04
C LYS A 87 1.39 19.04 -21.11
N ILE A 88 2.63 19.33 -21.46
CA ILE A 88 3.13 20.70 -21.62
C ILE A 88 2.53 21.29 -22.89
N ASN A 89 1.95 22.48 -22.76
CA ASN A 89 1.50 23.26 -23.92
C ASN A 89 2.67 24.08 -24.46
N ASP A 90 3.27 23.61 -25.55
CA ASP A 90 4.37 24.28 -26.26
C ASP A 90 4.10 25.75 -26.60
N ASN A 91 2.84 26.14 -26.78
CA ASN A 91 2.47 27.53 -27.09
C ASN A 91 2.55 28.47 -25.88
N ALA A 92 2.69 27.93 -24.66
CA ALA A 92 2.88 28.69 -23.44
C ALA A 92 4.35 29.10 -23.21
N LEU A 93 5.27 28.46 -23.93
CA LEU A 93 6.71 28.72 -23.85
C LEU A 93 7.07 29.97 -24.65
N ILE A 94 7.94 30.79 -24.05
CA ILE A 94 8.69 31.84 -24.72
C ILE A 94 9.98 31.18 -25.20
N LYS A 95 9.92 30.63 -26.42
CA LYS A 95 11.00 29.81 -26.98
C LYS A 95 12.27 30.64 -27.17
N ILE A 96 13.32 30.29 -26.45
CA ILE A 96 14.65 30.88 -26.59
C ILE A 96 15.36 30.17 -27.74
N ARG A 97 15.89 30.95 -28.67
CA ARG A 97 16.65 30.47 -29.83
C ARG A 97 17.99 31.18 -29.86
N ASN A 98 18.95 30.62 -29.16
CA ASN A 98 20.33 31.09 -29.10
C ASN A 98 21.27 30.01 -29.67
N SER A 99 22.45 30.42 -30.11
CA SER A 99 23.52 29.54 -30.58
C SER A 99 24.70 29.45 -29.60
N ASP A 100 24.64 30.21 -28.52
CA ASP A 100 25.62 30.25 -27.43
C ASP A 100 25.15 29.40 -26.23
N ALA A 101 25.94 29.33 -25.16
CA ALA A 101 25.62 28.60 -23.95
C ALA A 101 24.67 29.34 -22.98
N TYR A 102 24.19 30.54 -23.33
CA TYR A 102 23.56 31.48 -22.38
C TYR A 102 22.05 31.31 -22.21
N CYS A 103 21.50 30.13 -22.56
CA CYS A 103 20.05 29.92 -22.60
C CYS A 103 19.34 30.22 -21.26
N LEU A 104 19.99 29.93 -20.11
CA LEU A 104 19.48 30.28 -18.78
C LEU A 104 19.29 31.80 -18.63
N PHE A 105 20.31 32.59 -18.96
CA PHE A 105 20.26 34.05 -18.83
C PHE A 105 19.29 34.70 -19.81
N TYR A 106 19.21 34.19 -21.05
CA TYR A 106 18.17 34.61 -22.00
C TYR A 106 16.77 34.31 -21.47
N ALA A 107 16.54 33.12 -20.94
CA ALA A 107 15.23 32.73 -20.40
C ALA A 107 14.85 33.60 -19.19
N LEU A 108 15.81 33.89 -18.30
CA LEU A 108 15.66 34.82 -17.17
C LEU A 108 15.29 36.23 -17.65
N MET A 109 16.08 36.82 -18.57
CA MET A 109 15.87 38.19 -19.05
C MET A 109 14.57 38.36 -19.81
N VAL A 110 14.27 37.46 -20.74
CA VAL A 110 13.02 37.53 -21.52
C VAL A 110 11.79 37.40 -20.61
N THR A 111 11.84 36.50 -19.63
CA THR A 111 10.73 36.30 -18.70
C THR A 111 10.59 37.48 -17.74
N PHE A 112 11.71 38.06 -17.29
CA PHE A 112 11.73 39.31 -16.51
C PHE A 112 11.09 40.46 -17.28
N VAL A 113 11.51 40.68 -18.53
CA VAL A 113 10.98 41.77 -19.37
C VAL A 113 9.47 41.61 -19.58
N HIS A 114 9.02 40.37 -19.82
CA HIS A 114 7.61 40.04 -19.93
C HIS A 114 6.82 40.33 -18.64
N ALA A 115 7.36 39.96 -17.47
CA ALA A 115 6.70 40.09 -16.18
C ALA A 115 6.67 41.54 -15.64
N VAL A 116 7.66 42.35 -15.99
CA VAL A 116 7.87 43.69 -15.43
C VAL A 116 7.33 44.79 -16.34
N PHE A 117 7.71 44.82 -17.61
CA PHE A 117 7.45 45.99 -18.46
C PHE A 117 6.07 45.98 -19.16
N CYS A 118 5.35 44.86 -19.13
CA CYS A 118 4.00 44.72 -19.70
C CYS A 118 3.87 45.27 -21.14
N TRP A 119 4.89 45.07 -21.97
CA TRP A 119 4.91 45.60 -23.34
C TRP A 119 3.79 45.01 -24.22
N PRO A 120 3.29 45.78 -25.21
CA PRO A 120 2.41 45.25 -26.24
C PRO A 120 3.05 44.07 -26.98
N ARG A 121 2.24 43.10 -27.40
CA ARG A 121 2.71 41.85 -28.05
C ARG A 121 3.68 42.08 -29.20
N TRP A 122 3.45 43.11 -30.02
CA TRP A 122 4.31 43.45 -31.16
C TRP A 122 5.71 43.90 -30.72
N LYS A 123 5.81 44.67 -29.63
CA LYS A 123 7.08 45.20 -29.11
C LYS A 123 7.90 44.08 -28.46
N PHE A 124 7.25 43.25 -27.65
CA PHE A 124 7.88 42.07 -27.05
C PHE A 124 8.35 41.07 -28.12
N TYR A 125 7.57 40.87 -29.18
CA TYR A 125 7.97 40.00 -30.29
C TYR A 125 9.19 40.54 -31.05
N ASN A 126 9.28 41.86 -31.26
CA ASN A 126 10.44 42.47 -31.89
C ASN A 126 11.70 42.35 -31.02
N TYR A 127 11.56 42.49 -29.69
CA TYR A 127 12.63 42.28 -28.73
C TYR A 127 13.16 40.83 -28.74
N LEU A 128 12.27 39.84 -28.67
CA LEU A 128 12.62 38.42 -28.64
C LEU A 128 13.30 37.94 -29.92
N HIS A 129 12.92 38.49 -31.08
CA HIS A 129 13.40 38.04 -32.40
C HIS A 129 14.36 39.02 -33.09
N SER A 130 14.88 40.02 -32.37
CA SER A 130 15.81 41.02 -32.90
C SER A 130 15.31 41.72 -34.19
N ARG A 131 14.04 42.16 -34.20
CA ARG A 131 13.37 42.77 -35.38
C ARG A 131 13.12 44.28 -35.21
N ARG A 132 12.93 44.98 -36.35
CA ARG A 132 12.40 46.36 -36.46
C ARG A 132 12.98 47.35 -35.42
N GLY A 133 14.29 47.60 -35.50
CA GLY A 133 14.97 48.60 -34.65
C GLY A 133 15.45 48.10 -33.28
N MET A 134 15.14 46.85 -32.89
CA MET A 134 15.62 46.22 -31.65
C MET A 134 16.65 45.12 -31.93
N LYS A 135 17.52 45.33 -32.93
CA LYS A 135 18.48 44.32 -33.37
C LYS A 135 19.51 44.09 -32.26
N LYS A 136 19.65 42.83 -31.80
CA LYS A 136 20.57 42.39 -30.73
C LYS A 136 20.33 42.99 -29.34
N LEU A 137 19.18 43.64 -29.11
CA LEU A 137 18.91 44.26 -27.82
C LEU A 137 18.79 43.23 -26.69
N LEU A 138 18.15 42.08 -26.95
CA LEU A 138 18.10 40.99 -25.98
C LEU A 138 19.49 40.40 -25.69
N GLU A 139 20.35 40.28 -26.71
CA GLU A 139 21.73 39.80 -26.55
C GLU A 139 22.53 40.76 -25.66
N GLN A 140 22.40 42.07 -25.89
CA GLN A 140 23.04 43.12 -25.09
C GLN A 140 22.54 43.10 -23.64
N ASP A 141 21.23 43.11 -23.41
CA ASP A 141 20.64 43.07 -22.07
C ASP A 141 21.08 41.81 -21.29
N THR A 142 21.22 40.67 -21.99
CA THR A 142 21.65 39.40 -21.39
C THR A 142 23.13 39.44 -21.02
N LEU A 143 23.99 39.96 -21.89
CA LEU A 143 25.42 40.14 -21.61
C LEU A 143 25.63 41.13 -20.45
N ASP A 144 24.88 42.23 -20.43
CA ASP A 144 24.94 43.21 -19.34
C ASP A 144 24.52 42.57 -18.00
N LEU A 145 23.47 41.74 -17.99
CA LEU A 145 23.09 40.98 -16.80
C LEU A 145 24.23 40.06 -16.35
N MET A 146 24.80 39.27 -17.27
CA MET A 146 25.87 38.32 -16.98
C MET A 146 27.10 39.02 -16.40
N VAL A 147 27.53 40.13 -17.01
CA VAL A 147 28.63 40.97 -16.49
C VAL A 147 28.30 41.50 -15.10
N THR A 148 27.07 41.97 -14.87
CA THR A 148 26.66 42.56 -13.60
C THR A 148 26.65 41.53 -12.45
N VAL A 149 26.27 40.28 -12.71
CA VAL A 149 26.30 39.20 -11.70
C VAL A 149 27.64 38.47 -11.61
N GLY A 150 28.62 38.87 -12.42
CA GLY A 150 29.96 38.27 -12.46
C GLY A 150 29.98 36.87 -13.08
N ALA A 151 29.11 36.59 -14.06
CA ALA A 151 29.10 35.31 -14.76
C ALA A 151 30.25 35.25 -15.81
N PRO A 152 31.11 34.21 -15.77
CA PRO A 152 32.15 34.01 -16.78
C PRO A 152 31.51 33.79 -18.15
N LEU A 153 32.06 34.39 -19.22
CA LEU A 153 31.49 34.33 -20.58
C LEU A 153 32.00 33.13 -21.40
N ASP A 154 33.04 32.46 -20.92
CA ASP A 154 33.77 31.36 -21.55
C ASP A 154 33.35 29.96 -21.05
N THR A 155 32.16 29.86 -20.45
CA THR A 155 31.63 28.61 -19.87
C THR A 155 30.62 27.93 -20.80
N ASP A 156 30.72 26.62 -20.95
CA ASP A 156 29.88 25.81 -21.86
C ASP A 156 28.43 25.63 -21.37
N SER A 157 28.15 25.84 -20.08
CA SER A 157 26.79 25.79 -19.50
C SER A 157 26.72 26.51 -18.17
N TYR A 158 25.50 26.87 -17.71
CA TYR A 158 25.29 27.59 -16.46
C TYR A 158 24.27 26.87 -15.59
N ASP A 159 24.69 26.55 -14.36
CA ASP A 159 23.84 25.88 -13.39
C ASP A 159 22.81 26.83 -12.76
N ALA A 160 21.56 26.37 -12.65
CA ALA A 160 20.50 27.18 -12.11
C ALA A 160 20.64 27.41 -10.59
N GLU A 161 21.22 26.46 -9.85
CA GLU A 161 21.40 26.60 -8.40
C GLU A 161 22.44 27.66 -8.04
N GLU A 162 23.46 27.81 -8.89
CA GLU A 162 24.50 28.82 -8.72
C GLU A 162 24.08 30.22 -9.20
N TRP A 163 23.50 30.32 -10.39
CA TRP A 163 23.34 31.62 -11.07
C TRP A 163 22.00 32.31 -10.82
N VAL A 164 20.92 31.55 -10.61
CA VAL A 164 19.61 32.14 -10.32
C VAL A 164 19.60 32.97 -9.03
N PRO A 165 20.22 32.54 -7.91
CA PRO A 165 20.29 33.35 -6.70
C PRO A 165 20.87 34.75 -6.93
N ARG A 166 22.02 34.82 -7.59
CA ARG A 166 22.74 36.07 -7.87
C ARG A 166 21.90 37.05 -8.69
N VAL A 167 21.20 36.54 -9.70
CA VAL A 167 20.30 37.33 -10.55
C VAL A 167 19.08 37.82 -9.76
N VAL A 168 18.44 36.92 -9.01
CA VAL A 168 17.21 37.24 -8.25
C VAL A 168 17.50 38.25 -7.13
N ASP A 169 18.62 38.10 -6.42
CA ASP A 169 19.03 39.01 -5.35
C ASP A 169 19.40 40.39 -5.91
N LEU A 170 20.09 40.45 -7.05
CA LEU A 170 20.34 41.69 -7.78
C LEU A 170 19.01 42.39 -8.14
N TRP A 171 18.06 41.67 -8.73
CA TRP A 171 16.76 42.24 -9.08
C TRP A 171 15.95 42.69 -7.87
N ASN A 172 15.97 41.94 -6.78
CA ASN A 172 15.29 42.28 -5.53
C ASN A 172 15.93 43.50 -4.84
N THR A 173 17.21 43.74 -5.07
CA THR A 173 17.92 44.92 -4.55
C THR A 173 17.64 46.17 -5.39
N LEU A 174 17.61 46.04 -6.72
CA LEU A 174 17.46 47.16 -7.65
C LEU A 174 16.01 47.61 -7.85
N ASN A 175 15.03 46.74 -7.64
CA ASN A 175 13.61 47.03 -7.90
C ASN A 175 12.80 47.07 -6.60
N LYS A 176 11.75 47.91 -6.56
CA LYS A 176 10.78 47.95 -5.44
C LYS A 176 9.86 46.70 -5.34
N GLY A 177 10.16 45.61 -6.05
CA GLY A 177 9.31 44.41 -6.13
C GLY A 177 10.06 43.15 -5.70
N TRP A 178 9.32 42.16 -5.21
CA TRP A 178 9.86 40.85 -4.81
C TRP A 178 9.69 39.82 -5.92
N PHE A 179 10.80 39.38 -6.52
CA PHE A 179 10.88 38.37 -7.58
C PHE A 179 11.17 36.99 -7.00
N LYS A 180 10.51 35.97 -7.55
CA LYS A 180 10.79 34.57 -7.25
C LYS A 180 10.83 33.75 -8.53
N VAL A 181 11.90 32.99 -8.72
CA VAL A 181 12.08 32.12 -9.87
C VAL A 181 11.51 30.73 -9.57
N PHE A 182 10.82 30.15 -10.54
CA PHE A 182 10.28 28.78 -10.54
C PHE A 182 10.71 28.06 -11.81
N ILE A 183 11.44 26.97 -11.69
CA ILE A 183 11.89 26.15 -12.83
C ILE A 183 11.12 24.84 -12.84
N PHE A 184 10.43 24.59 -13.95
CA PHE A 184 9.68 23.36 -14.20
C PHE A 184 10.40 22.50 -15.24
N GLU A 185 10.21 21.18 -15.18
CA GLU A 185 10.76 20.22 -16.13
C GLU A 185 9.66 19.35 -16.75
N GLU A 186 10.01 18.59 -17.78
CA GLU A 186 9.12 17.61 -18.43
C GLU A 186 8.58 16.55 -17.44
N LEU A 187 9.35 16.24 -16.41
CA LEU A 187 9.06 15.21 -15.41
C LEU A 187 8.89 15.84 -14.02
N GLY A 188 7.70 15.73 -13.44
CA GLY A 188 7.44 16.22 -12.08
C GLY A 188 6.01 15.99 -11.61
N GLU A 189 5.67 16.28 -10.35
CA GLU A 189 4.28 16.21 -9.84
C GLU A 189 3.57 17.58 -9.97
N TYR A 190 3.71 18.27 -11.09
CA TYR A 190 3.32 19.69 -11.23
C TYR A 190 3.96 20.58 -10.14
N LYS A 191 5.18 20.26 -9.71
CA LYS A 191 5.96 21.05 -8.76
C LYS A 191 7.20 21.60 -9.46
N PRO A 192 7.66 22.80 -9.09
CA PRO A 192 8.95 23.30 -9.56
C PRO A 192 10.06 22.38 -9.04
N GLN A 193 11.03 22.05 -9.89
CA GLN A 193 12.24 21.31 -9.50
C GLN A 193 13.17 22.21 -8.69
N TYR A 194 13.31 23.45 -9.16
CA TYR A 194 14.10 24.48 -8.50
C TYR A 194 13.28 25.76 -8.31
N LYS A 195 13.48 26.45 -7.18
CA LYS A 195 12.87 27.75 -6.91
C LYS A 195 13.76 28.56 -5.98
N TYR A 196 13.86 29.86 -6.23
CA TYR A 196 14.66 30.78 -5.42
C TYR A 196 14.01 32.16 -5.34
N GLY A 197 14.06 32.78 -4.16
CA GLY A 197 13.48 34.09 -3.86
C GLY A 197 12.51 34.09 -2.66
N PRO A 198 12.13 35.29 -2.17
CA PRO A 198 11.32 35.46 -0.96
C PRO A 198 9.96 34.76 -1.05
N ASP A 199 9.43 34.32 0.09
CA ASP A 199 8.11 33.66 0.14
C ASP A 199 6.95 34.62 -0.18
N ASN A 200 7.13 35.90 0.12
CA ASN A 200 6.25 36.97 -0.34
C ASN A 200 6.83 37.54 -1.64
N PHE A 201 6.35 37.06 -2.79
CA PHE A 201 6.79 37.53 -4.11
C PHE A 201 5.61 38.11 -4.89
N ASP A 202 5.81 39.22 -5.61
CA ASP A 202 4.76 39.84 -6.41
C ASP A 202 4.86 39.46 -7.89
N LYS A 203 6.09 39.13 -8.34
CA LYS A 203 6.41 38.87 -9.74
C LYS A 203 7.09 37.51 -9.88
N PRO A 204 6.35 36.44 -10.21
CA PRO A 204 6.95 35.14 -10.49
C PRO A 204 7.65 35.14 -11.85
N ILE A 205 8.89 34.68 -11.87
CA ILE A 205 9.67 34.41 -13.08
C ILE A 205 9.63 32.89 -13.28
N ILE A 206 9.06 32.42 -14.37
CA ILE A 206 8.79 31.00 -14.58
C ILE A 206 9.59 30.52 -15.78
N LEU A 207 10.41 29.49 -15.57
CA LEU A 207 11.24 28.87 -16.61
C LEU A 207 10.82 27.41 -16.80
N TYR A 208 11.11 26.88 -17.98
CA TYR A 208 10.93 25.48 -18.34
C TYR A 208 12.26 24.93 -18.85
N TYR A 209 12.77 23.88 -18.20
CA TYR A 209 14.00 23.20 -18.54
C TYR A 209 13.68 21.86 -19.22
N ASN A 210 14.20 21.67 -20.44
CA ASN A 210 14.01 20.44 -21.20
C ASN A 210 15.17 20.22 -22.17
N LYS A 211 15.72 19.00 -22.21
CA LYS A 211 16.85 18.61 -23.07
C LYS A 211 18.01 19.62 -23.04
N GLU A 212 18.49 19.93 -21.83
CA GLU A 212 19.63 20.84 -21.62
C GLU A 212 19.39 22.29 -22.10
N HIS A 213 18.13 22.70 -22.24
CA HIS A 213 17.76 24.03 -22.71
C HIS A 213 16.71 24.70 -21.82
N PHE A 214 16.86 26.01 -21.58
CA PHE A 214 15.91 26.82 -20.82
C PHE A 214 15.02 27.67 -21.74
N ASP A 215 13.70 27.54 -21.56
CA ASP A 215 12.71 28.42 -22.15
C ASP A 215 12.00 29.25 -21.07
N GLY A 216 11.56 30.45 -21.43
CA GLY A 216 10.69 31.25 -20.56
C GLY A 216 9.26 30.72 -20.57
N VAL A 217 8.48 30.99 -19.52
CA VAL A 217 7.07 30.61 -19.43
C VAL A 217 6.23 31.83 -19.08
N ARG A 218 5.16 32.08 -19.86
CA ARG A 218 4.29 33.24 -19.61
C ARG A 218 3.49 33.11 -18.32
N ARG A 219 2.83 31.96 -18.14
CA ARG A 219 2.02 31.63 -16.96
C ARG A 219 2.06 30.12 -16.74
N ALA A 220 2.24 29.68 -15.49
CA ALA A 220 2.20 28.25 -15.14
C ALA A 220 0.87 27.58 -15.52
N SER A 221 -0.26 28.32 -15.48
CA SER A 221 -1.55 27.77 -15.89
C SER A 221 -1.61 27.46 -17.39
N ASP A 222 -0.96 28.28 -18.21
CA ASP A 222 -0.89 28.04 -19.66
C ASP A 222 0.02 26.85 -19.97
N LEU A 223 1.14 26.73 -19.23
CA LEU A 223 2.12 25.64 -19.36
C LEU A 223 1.46 24.26 -19.18
N PHE A 224 0.62 24.11 -18.16
CA PHE A 224 -0.06 22.84 -17.85
C PHE A 224 -1.44 22.69 -18.50
N GLY A 225 -1.94 23.73 -19.18
CA GLY A 225 -3.30 23.77 -19.72
C GLY A 225 -4.40 23.68 -18.65
N GLN A 226 -4.07 23.96 -17.38
CA GLN A 226 -4.97 23.88 -16.23
C GLN A 226 -4.63 24.98 -15.21
N PRO A 227 -5.62 25.49 -14.43
CA PRO A 227 -5.34 26.46 -13.38
C PRO A 227 -4.30 25.96 -12.38
N TYR A 228 -3.30 26.80 -12.09
CA TYR A 228 -2.16 26.48 -11.24
C TYR A 228 -1.91 27.57 -10.20
N CYS A 229 -1.70 27.18 -8.94
CA CYS A 229 -1.34 28.09 -7.86
C CYS A 229 0.15 27.97 -7.54
N LEU A 230 0.93 29.01 -7.83
CA LEU A 230 2.36 29.07 -7.51
C LEU A 230 2.62 29.13 -5.99
N SER A 231 1.70 29.68 -5.20
CA SER A 231 1.89 29.82 -3.75
C SER A 231 1.71 28.52 -2.97
N CYS A 232 0.91 27.57 -3.47
CA CYS A 232 0.77 26.24 -2.86
C CYS A 232 1.27 25.10 -3.73
N GLU A 233 1.79 25.41 -4.92
CA GLU A 233 2.41 24.52 -5.90
C GLU A 233 1.49 23.37 -6.31
N LYS A 234 0.23 23.70 -6.64
CA LYS A 234 -0.80 22.73 -7.02
C LYS A 234 -1.65 23.17 -8.20
N ILE A 235 -1.98 22.20 -9.05
CA ILE A 235 -3.06 22.29 -10.03
C ILE A 235 -4.42 22.22 -9.33
N PHE A 236 -5.42 22.88 -9.90
CA PHE A 236 -6.80 22.81 -9.41
C PHE A 236 -7.82 22.97 -10.54
N SER A 237 -8.99 22.36 -10.39
CA SER A 237 -10.06 22.43 -11.40
C SER A 237 -11.06 23.57 -11.15
N HIS A 238 -11.23 23.99 -9.88
CA HIS A 238 -12.20 25.01 -9.49
C HIS A 238 -11.59 25.99 -8.49
N GLN A 239 -11.55 27.29 -8.85
CA GLN A 239 -10.96 28.36 -8.02
C GLN A 239 -11.54 28.38 -6.59
N LYS A 240 -12.86 28.35 -6.45
CA LYS A 240 -13.51 28.37 -5.11
C LYS A 240 -13.09 27.22 -4.20
N GLN A 241 -12.87 26.02 -4.73
CA GLN A 241 -12.44 24.87 -3.94
C GLN A 241 -10.97 24.97 -3.56
N HIS A 242 -10.15 25.49 -4.47
CA HIS A 242 -8.76 25.80 -4.19
C HIS A 242 -8.64 26.87 -3.11
N ASP A 243 -9.41 27.96 -3.17
CA ASP A 243 -9.33 29.05 -2.20
C ASP A 243 -9.58 28.60 -0.75
N ILE A 244 -10.45 27.60 -0.58
CA ILE A 244 -10.75 26.97 0.71
C ILE A 244 -9.62 26.04 1.18
N SER A 245 -8.90 25.40 0.27
CA SER A 245 -7.91 24.34 0.59
C SER A 245 -6.45 24.79 0.44
N CYS A 246 -6.21 25.98 -0.11
CA CYS A 246 -4.88 26.52 -0.34
C CYS A 246 -4.16 26.79 0.99
N LYS A 247 -2.89 26.40 1.05
CA LYS A 247 -2.03 26.67 2.22
C LYS A 247 -1.69 28.15 2.36
N ALA A 248 -1.57 28.87 1.25
CA ALA A 248 -1.28 30.30 1.18
C ALA A 248 -2.58 31.13 1.16
N ARG A 249 -3.51 30.84 2.08
CA ARG A 249 -4.79 31.54 2.21
C ARG A 249 -4.84 32.35 3.50
N CYS A 250 -5.64 33.41 3.52
CA CYS A 250 -5.99 34.09 4.76
C CYS A 250 -7.14 33.36 5.48
N PRO A 251 -6.98 32.90 6.75
CA PRO A 251 -8.05 32.25 7.51
C PRO A 251 -9.28 33.14 7.75
N ASN A 252 -9.10 34.47 7.68
CA ASN A 252 -10.13 35.44 7.98
C ASN A 252 -10.96 35.84 6.75
N CYS A 253 -10.33 36.06 5.59
CA CYS A 253 -11.02 36.51 4.36
C CYS A 253 -10.96 35.54 3.18
N SER A 254 -10.34 34.35 3.33
CA SER A 254 -10.20 33.29 2.32
C SER A 254 -9.45 33.64 1.03
N ARG A 255 -8.91 34.85 0.88
CA ARG A 255 -8.09 35.21 -0.27
C ARG A 255 -6.79 34.39 -0.27
N VAL A 256 -6.34 34.05 -1.48
CA VAL A 256 -5.16 33.22 -1.72
C VAL A 256 -4.13 33.95 -2.56
N GLY A 257 -2.86 33.57 -2.40
CA GLY A 257 -1.76 34.08 -3.20
C GLY A 257 -0.58 34.55 -2.35
N PRO A 258 0.44 35.12 -3.01
CA PRO A 258 1.56 35.71 -2.30
C PRO A 258 1.09 36.94 -1.51
N GLY A 259 1.52 37.06 -0.25
CA GLY A 259 1.06 38.10 0.67
C GLY A 259 -0.14 37.73 1.54
N PHE A 260 -0.61 36.47 1.49
CA PHE A 260 -1.57 35.91 2.45
C PHE A 260 -0.90 34.89 3.39
N PRO A 261 -1.27 34.84 4.68
CA PRO A 261 -2.39 35.52 5.34
C PRO A 261 -2.23 37.04 5.42
N CYS A 262 -3.34 37.77 5.39
CA CYS A 262 -3.32 39.24 5.40
C CYS A 262 -2.49 39.77 6.58
N LYS A 263 -1.51 40.63 6.30
CA LYS A 263 -0.66 41.26 7.32
C LYS A 263 -1.48 42.16 8.25
N SER A 264 -1.12 42.18 9.53
CA SER A 264 -1.63 43.16 10.49
C SER A 264 -1.09 44.53 10.12
N LEU A 265 -1.96 45.52 10.01
CA LEU A 265 -1.60 46.93 9.93
C LEU A 265 -1.77 47.52 11.33
N ASN A 266 -0.78 48.23 11.83
CA ASN A 266 -0.89 48.94 13.10
C ASN A 266 -2.10 49.89 13.05
N ASP A 267 -2.80 50.02 14.17
CA ASP A 267 -3.98 50.89 14.40
C ASP A 267 -5.36 50.42 13.89
N PHE A 268 -5.48 49.29 13.19
CA PHE A 268 -6.80 48.74 12.82
C PHE A 268 -7.15 47.47 13.60
N CYS A 269 -8.25 47.49 14.35
CA CYS A 269 -8.86 46.30 14.95
C CYS A 269 -10.39 46.34 14.81
N LYS A 270 -10.99 45.37 14.13
CA LYS A 270 -12.45 45.21 14.05
C LYS A 270 -12.87 43.77 14.34
N HIS A 271 -13.90 43.64 15.14
CA HIS A 271 -14.58 42.37 15.42
C HIS A 271 -15.79 42.19 14.50
N CYS A 272 -15.99 40.99 13.97
CA CYS A 272 -17.16 40.65 13.15
C CYS A 272 -18.18 39.86 13.97
N SER A 273 -19.32 40.48 14.32
CA SER A 273 -20.38 39.85 15.12
C SER A 273 -21.02 38.61 14.48
N GLY A 274 -21.01 38.51 13.14
CA GLY A 274 -21.62 37.35 12.43
C GLY A 274 -20.79 36.06 12.47
N CYS A 275 -19.46 36.17 12.62
CA CYS A 275 -18.56 35.01 12.61
C CYS A 275 -17.59 34.94 13.79
N GLY A 276 -17.58 35.94 14.68
CA GLY A 276 -16.73 36.00 15.87
C GLY A 276 -15.22 36.20 15.58
N LYS A 277 -14.85 36.56 14.35
CA LYS A 277 -13.44 36.76 13.95
C LYS A 277 -12.97 38.19 14.17
N ASP A 278 -11.69 38.32 14.50
CA ASP A 278 -11.00 39.60 14.70
C ASP A 278 -10.09 39.91 13.50
N PHE A 279 -10.17 41.14 13.01
CA PHE A 279 -9.46 41.60 11.83
C PHE A 279 -8.50 42.73 12.18
N ARG A 280 -7.23 42.56 11.82
CA ARG A 280 -6.16 43.57 11.98
C ARG A 280 -5.79 44.28 10.67
N ASN A 281 -6.67 44.21 9.68
CA ASN A 281 -6.45 44.78 8.36
C ASN A 281 -7.80 45.19 7.75
N GLU A 282 -7.96 46.47 7.42
CA GLU A 282 -9.23 47.02 6.94
C GLU A 282 -9.67 46.38 5.62
N ASN A 283 -8.73 46.18 4.69
CA ASN A 283 -8.99 45.55 3.40
C ASN A 283 -9.44 44.09 3.59
N CYS A 284 -8.84 43.37 4.55
CA CYS A 284 -9.27 42.02 4.94
C CYS A 284 -10.71 41.99 5.46
N TYR A 285 -11.07 42.95 6.33
CA TYR A 285 -12.42 43.06 6.89
C TYR A 285 -13.47 43.43 5.82
N LYS A 286 -13.20 44.46 5.01
CA LYS A 286 -14.07 44.88 3.91
C LYS A 286 -14.34 43.72 2.96
N HIS A 287 -13.29 43.02 2.53
CA HIS A 287 -13.44 41.86 1.64
C HIS A 287 -14.23 40.73 2.29
N HIS A 288 -14.00 40.44 3.57
CA HIS A 288 -14.73 39.41 4.32
C HIS A 288 -16.25 39.65 4.33
N ILE A 289 -16.67 40.92 4.52
CA ILE A 289 -18.08 41.30 4.49
C ILE A 289 -18.62 41.26 3.06
N THR A 290 -17.94 41.89 2.09
CA THR A 290 -18.43 41.94 0.70
C THR A 290 -18.52 40.57 0.03
N SER A 291 -17.64 39.63 0.41
CA SER A 291 -17.64 38.26 -0.12
C SER A 291 -18.61 37.32 0.59
N ASN A 292 -19.31 37.79 1.64
CA ASN A 292 -20.15 36.96 2.52
C ASN A 292 -19.42 35.75 3.12
N PHE A 293 -18.09 35.80 3.26
CA PHE A 293 -17.31 34.69 3.82
C PHE A 293 -17.63 34.42 5.30
N CYS A 294 -18.20 35.43 5.99
CA CYS A 294 -18.78 35.33 7.32
C CYS A 294 -19.76 34.15 7.50
N ASN A 295 -20.51 33.81 6.44
CA ASN A 295 -21.50 32.72 6.48
C ASN A 295 -20.87 31.34 6.34
N SER A 296 -19.67 31.26 5.76
CA SER A 296 -18.98 30.01 5.46
C SER A 296 -17.97 29.63 6.52
N SER A 297 -17.45 30.58 7.30
CA SER A 297 -16.44 30.30 8.32
C SER A 297 -16.59 31.15 9.56
N LYS A 298 -16.63 30.48 10.71
CA LYS A 298 -16.84 31.07 12.04
C LYS A 298 -15.68 30.73 12.98
N LYS A 299 -15.48 31.56 14.00
CA LYS A 299 -14.53 31.33 15.11
C LYS A 299 -15.34 30.94 16.33
N CYS A 300 -14.93 29.88 17.02
CA CYS A 300 -15.55 29.50 18.28
C CYS A 300 -15.10 30.47 19.39
N GLU A 301 -16.04 31.00 20.16
CA GLU A 301 -15.76 31.92 21.28
C GLU A 301 -15.03 31.22 22.44
N LYS A 302 -15.29 29.93 22.66
CA LYS A 302 -14.72 29.16 23.78
C LYS A 302 -13.28 28.70 23.54
N CYS A 303 -12.97 28.19 22.35
CA CYS A 303 -11.67 27.58 22.05
C CYS A 303 -10.86 28.33 20.98
N GLY A 304 -11.40 29.41 20.40
CA GLY A 304 -10.73 30.20 19.37
C GLY A 304 -10.56 29.52 18.00
N VAL A 305 -11.00 28.26 17.85
CA VAL A 305 -10.85 27.50 16.60
C VAL A 305 -11.70 28.10 15.50
N ILE A 306 -11.09 28.37 14.34
CA ILE A 306 -11.79 28.76 13.11
C ILE A 306 -12.26 27.49 12.41
N TRP A 307 -13.57 27.40 12.16
CA TRP A 307 -14.22 26.25 11.56
C TRP A 307 -15.01 26.64 10.31
N ASP A 308 -15.16 25.68 9.40
CA ASP A 308 -16.00 25.81 8.21
C ASP A 308 -17.43 25.34 8.52
N VAL A 309 -18.40 26.19 8.18
CA VAL A 309 -19.81 25.99 8.50
C VAL A 309 -20.39 24.80 7.74
N LYS A 310 -20.02 24.64 6.46
CA LYS A 310 -20.51 23.53 5.65
C LYS A 310 -19.99 22.22 6.22
N ASP A 311 -18.70 22.11 6.50
CA ASP A 311 -18.07 20.87 6.96
C ASP A 311 -18.54 20.46 8.36
N ASN A 312 -18.71 21.42 9.28
CA ASN A 312 -19.21 21.15 10.63
C ASN A 312 -20.74 21.05 10.72
N ASN A 313 -21.47 21.31 9.63
CA ASN A 313 -22.91 21.03 9.55
C ASN A 313 -23.25 19.77 8.73
N ARG A 314 -22.24 19.08 8.19
CA ARG A 314 -22.46 17.79 7.51
C ARG A 314 -23.00 16.76 8.49
N ASN A 315 -23.77 15.81 7.95
CA ASN A 315 -24.31 14.65 8.67
C ASN A 315 -25.12 15.03 9.94
N GLY A 316 -25.88 16.13 9.89
CA GLY A 316 -26.79 16.53 10.96
C GLY A 316 -26.13 17.25 12.14
N ARG A 317 -24.81 17.50 12.08
CA ARG A 317 -24.09 18.26 13.11
C ARG A 317 -24.55 19.73 13.11
N LYS A 318 -24.60 20.36 14.29
CA LYS A 318 -24.98 21.78 14.46
C LYS A 318 -23.76 22.62 14.84
N GLY A 319 -22.79 22.71 13.93
CA GLY A 319 -21.60 23.55 14.07
C GLY A 319 -20.44 22.92 14.84
N HIS A 320 -19.51 23.76 15.28
CA HIS A 320 -18.32 23.32 16.01
C HIS A 320 -18.67 22.88 17.43
N VAL A 321 -18.07 21.78 17.87
CA VAL A 321 -18.09 21.29 19.26
C VAL A 321 -16.64 21.30 19.74
N CYS A 322 -16.39 21.97 20.86
CA CYS A 322 -15.05 22.05 21.45
C CYS A 322 -14.53 20.66 21.82
N SER A 323 -13.20 20.48 21.81
CA SER A 323 -12.48 19.22 22.10
C SER A 323 -12.61 18.12 21.03
N GLU A 324 -13.61 18.17 20.17
CA GLU A 324 -13.74 17.20 19.08
C GLU A 324 -12.85 17.52 17.88
N ARG A 325 -12.25 16.47 17.30
CA ARG A 325 -11.44 16.56 16.09
C ARG A 325 -11.97 15.63 15.02
N TYR A 326 -11.83 16.03 13.76
CA TYR A 326 -12.19 15.18 12.63
C TYR A 326 -11.19 14.02 12.52
N CYS A 327 -11.67 12.81 12.72
CA CYS A 327 -10.92 11.58 12.53
C CYS A 327 -11.09 11.11 11.08
N LYS A 328 -9.98 11.00 10.33
CA LYS A 328 -9.99 10.50 8.95
C LYS A 328 -10.33 9.01 8.88
N THR A 329 -10.02 8.24 9.93
CA THR A 329 -10.23 6.79 9.98
C THR A 329 -11.71 6.44 10.03
N CYS A 330 -12.47 7.03 10.95
CA CYS A 330 -13.92 6.81 11.02
C CYS A 330 -14.72 7.82 10.16
N GLY A 331 -14.13 8.96 9.79
CA GLY A 331 -14.80 10.01 9.02
C GLY A 331 -15.81 10.83 9.81
N SER A 332 -15.63 11.02 11.12
CA SER A 332 -16.44 11.94 11.95
C SER A 332 -15.60 12.73 12.94
N TYR A 333 -16.25 13.72 13.53
CA TYR A 333 -15.75 14.43 14.71
C TYR A 333 -16.04 13.62 15.96
N HIS A 334 -15.03 13.47 16.81
CA HIS A 334 -15.17 12.97 18.18
C HIS A 334 -14.00 13.47 19.03
N ASP A 335 -14.13 13.40 20.35
CA ASP A 335 -13.03 13.68 21.26
C ASP A 335 -11.93 12.62 21.09
N PRO A 336 -10.66 13.01 20.83
CA PRO A 336 -9.54 12.06 20.79
C PRO A 336 -9.39 11.23 22.06
N LYS A 337 -9.74 11.78 23.24
CA LYS A 337 -9.63 11.07 24.53
C LYS A 337 -10.61 9.92 24.67
N ARG A 338 -11.78 10.00 24.02
CA ARG A 338 -12.76 8.90 24.01
C ARG A 338 -12.36 7.76 23.08
N GLY A 339 -11.31 7.95 22.29
CA GLY A 339 -10.91 7.04 21.23
C GLY A 339 -11.89 7.04 20.03
N CYS A 340 -11.58 6.21 19.04
CA CYS A 340 -12.28 6.13 17.76
C CYS A 340 -13.00 4.78 17.67
N TYR A 341 -14.27 4.74 17.24
CA TYR A 341 -15.04 3.49 17.18
C TYR A 341 -15.39 3.09 15.75
N ILE A 342 -15.53 1.77 15.53
CA ILE A 342 -16.09 1.23 14.28
C ILE A 342 -17.53 1.70 14.18
N LYS A 343 -17.88 2.27 13.02
CA LYS A 343 -19.22 2.81 12.80
C LYS A 343 -20.20 1.76 12.32
N PRO A 344 -21.43 1.77 12.87
CA PRO A 344 -22.57 1.15 12.20
C PRO A 344 -22.73 1.70 10.79
N LEU A 345 -23.16 0.86 9.87
CA LEU A 345 -23.41 1.24 8.47
C LEU A 345 -24.91 1.43 8.26
N VAL A 346 -25.26 2.48 7.51
CA VAL A 346 -26.64 2.71 7.07
C VAL A 346 -26.76 2.23 5.63
N ILE A 347 -27.74 1.36 5.37
CA ILE A 347 -28.05 0.89 4.02
C ILE A 347 -28.46 2.09 3.18
N LYS A 348 -27.76 2.30 2.07
CA LYS A 348 -28.11 3.34 1.09
C LYS A 348 -29.03 2.73 0.04
N PRO A 349 -30.01 3.50 -0.49
CA PRO A 349 -30.84 3.04 -1.59
C PRO A 349 -29.96 2.58 -2.76
N THR A 350 -30.21 1.36 -3.23
CA THR A 350 -29.44 0.78 -4.33
C THR A 350 -29.86 1.42 -5.64
N LYS A 351 -28.91 2.05 -6.35
CA LYS A 351 -29.14 2.51 -7.73
C LYS A 351 -29.09 1.30 -8.66
N ALA A 352 -29.88 1.34 -9.73
CA ALA A 352 -29.77 0.36 -10.80
C ALA A 352 -28.33 0.30 -11.33
N TYR A 353 -27.82 -0.92 -11.53
CA TYR A 353 -26.48 -1.18 -12.03
C TYR A 353 -26.47 -2.45 -12.88
N ARG A 354 -25.50 -2.52 -13.79
CA ARG A 354 -25.32 -3.64 -14.71
C ARG A 354 -24.38 -4.67 -14.11
N ILE A 355 -24.73 -5.95 -14.19
CA ILE A 355 -23.90 -7.08 -13.79
C ILE A 355 -23.40 -7.75 -15.06
N VAL A 356 -22.10 -7.98 -15.16
CA VAL A 356 -21.47 -8.65 -16.30
C VAL A 356 -20.63 -9.81 -15.76
N ALA A 357 -20.94 -11.05 -16.13
CA ALA A 357 -20.04 -12.19 -15.95
C ALA A 357 -19.23 -12.34 -17.24
N PHE A 358 -17.93 -12.59 -17.14
CA PHE A 358 -17.08 -12.80 -18.31
C PHE A 358 -15.96 -13.80 -18.01
N ASP A 359 -15.49 -14.46 -19.06
CA ASP A 359 -14.43 -15.46 -19.00
C ASP A 359 -13.63 -15.43 -20.32
N PHE A 360 -12.31 -15.62 -20.25
CA PHE A 360 -11.39 -15.56 -21.39
C PHE A 360 -10.73 -16.90 -21.66
N GLU A 361 -10.79 -17.32 -22.92
CA GLU A 361 -9.88 -18.35 -23.44
C GLU A 361 -8.68 -17.69 -24.10
N THR A 362 -7.51 -18.30 -23.92
CA THR A 362 -6.25 -17.79 -24.46
C THR A 362 -5.45 -18.86 -25.18
N MET A 363 -4.67 -18.44 -26.17
CA MET A 363 -3.65 -19.26 -26.84
C MET A 363 -2.26 -18.73 -26.53
N GLN A 364 -1.25 -19.61 -26.60
CA GLN A 364 0.15 -19.33 -26.27
C GLN A 364 1.09 -19.52 -27.47
N TYR A 365 0.79 -18.89 -28.60
CA TYR A 365 1.53 -19.11 -29.85
C TYR A 365 2.72 -18.16 -30.07
N ARG A 366 2.89 -17.11 -29.26
CA ARG A 366 4.01 -16.16 -29.36
C ARG A 366 4.95 -16.26 -28.18
N ASP A 367 6.25 -16.26 -28.46
CA ASP A 367 7.28 -16.16 -27.45
C ASP A 367 7.45 -14.71 -26.97
N GLY A 368 7.56 -14.54 -25.66
CA GLY A 368 7.96 -13.29 -25.00
C GLY A 368 9.31 -13.45 -24.30
N GLU A 369 9.89 -12.33 -23.84
CA GLU A 369 11.22 -12.31 -23.19
C GLU A 369 11.35 -13.23 -21.96
N LYS A 370 10.23 -13.65 -21.35
CA LYS A 370 10.19 -14.50 -20.14
C LYS A 370 9.31 -15.75 -20.29
N GLY A 371 8.98 -16.15 -21.52
CA GLY A 371 8.13 -17.30 -21.82
C GLY A 371 6.98 -16.98 -22.78
N LYS A 372 6.12 -17.96 -23.06
CA LYS A 372 5.00 -17.83 -23.99
C LYS A 372 3.98 -16.77 -23.51
N LEU A 373 3.53 -15.92 -24.43
CA LEU A 373 2.55 -14.87 -24.17
C LEU A 373 1.13 -15.42 -24.31
N HIS A 374 0.28 -15.14 -23.30
CA HIS A 374 -1.16 -15.40 -23.41
C HIS A 374 -1.83 -14.35 -24.28
N GLU A 375 -2.51 -14.81 -25.34
CA GLU A 375 -3.35 -13.98 -26.20
C GLU A 375 -4.78 -14.46 -26.20
N VAL A 376 -5.71 -13.54 -25.94
CA VAL A 376 -7.14 -13.84 -25.85
C VAL A 376 -7.70 -14.13 -27.25
N ASN A 377 -8.21 -15.34 -27.46
CA ASN A 377 -8.82 -15.77 -28.72
C ASN A 377 -10.34 -15.87 -28.64
N PHE A 378 -10.91 -16.10 -27.45
CA PHE A 378 -12.36 -16.16 -27.24
C PHE A 378 -12.73 -15.49 -25.91
N ILE A 379 -13.87 -14.78 -25.90
CA ILE A 379 -14.44 -14.17 -24.70
C ILE A 379 -15.92 -14.49 -24.66
N GLY A 380 -16.36 -15.13 -23.58
CA GLY A 380 -17.77 -15.29 -23.21
C GLY A 380 -18.20 -14.16 -22.29
N VAL A 381 -19.42 -13.63 -22.49
CA VAL A 381 -20.00 -12.59 -21.62
C VAL A 381 -21.47 -12.88 -21.38
N LYS A 382 -21.89 -12.83 -20.10
CA LYS A 382 -23.30 -12.82 -19.72
C LYS A 382 -23.70 -11.56 -18.94
N VAL A 383 -24.84 -10.96 -19.29
CA VAL A 383 -25.32 -9.69 -18.74
C VAL A 383 -26.62 -9.86 -17.97
N ASN A 384 -26.68 -9.28 -16.78
CA ASN A 384 -27.91 -9.22 -15.99
C ASN A 384 -28.01 -7.93 -15.15
N CYS A 385 -29.09 -7.74 -14.42
CA CYS A 385 -29.26 -6.65 -13.46
C CYS A 385 -30.16 -7.07 -12.29
N PRO A 386 -30.09 -6.38 -11.14
CA PRO A 386 -30.98 -6.65 -10.01
C PRO A 386 -32.48 -6.69 -10.35
N GLY A 387 -32.93 -5.83 -11.26
CA GLY A 387 -34.33 -5.76 -11.66
C GLY A 387 -34.80 -7.02 -12.38
N CYS A 388 -34.04 -7.48 -13.38
CA CYS A 388 -34.35 -8.71 -14.12
C CYS A 388 -34.15 -9.98 -13.29
N ILE A 389 -33.25 -9.95 -12.30
CA ILE A 389 -33.10 -11.06 -11.35
C ILE A 389 -34.35 -11.22 -10.49
N ASN A 390 -34.93 -10.11 -10.02
CA ASN A 390 -36.08 -10.13 -9.11
C ASN A 390 -37.42 -10.32 -9.84
N ASN A 391 -37.59 -9.70 -11.01
CA ASN A 391 -38.87 -9.62 -11.71
C ASN A 391 -38.96 -10.54 -12.95
N GLY A 392 -37.89 -11.27 -13.27
CA GLY A 392 -37.77 -12.04 -14.49
C GLY A 392 -37.10 -11.27 -15.65
N PRO A 393 -36.64 -11.98 -16.69
CA PRO A 393 -35.96 -11.37 -17.82
C PRO A 393 -36.90 -10.46 -18.62
N ASP A 394 -36.49 -9.21 -18.80
CA ASP A 394 -37.17 -8.21 -19.62
C ASP A 394 -36.30 -7.92 -20.88
N PRO A 395 -36.80 -8.20 -22.10
CA PRO A 395 -36.11 -7.91 -23.35
C PRO A 395 -35.82 -6.42 -23.58
N ASP A 396 -36.68 -5.53 -23.07
CA ASP A 396 -36.59 -4.08 -23.25
C ASP A 396 -35.88 -3.38 -22.07
N CYS A 397 -35.23 -4.16 -21.19
CA CYS A 397 -34.57 -3.66 -20.01
C CYS A 397 -33.43 -2.68 -20.36
N SER A 398 -33.59 -1.41 -19.99
CA SER A 398 -32.62 -0.34 -20.27
C SER A 398 -31.25 -0.54 -19.60
N VAL A 399 -31.15 -1.43 -18.61
CA VAL A 399 -29.89 -1.73 -17.89
C VAL A 399 -29.12 -2.86 -18.57
N CYS A 400 -29.81 -3.93 -18.97
CA CYS A 400 -29.19 -5.10 -19.56
C CYS A 400 -29.01 -4.97 -21.07
N GLY A 401 -29.92 -4.25 -21.73
CA GLY A 401 -30.03 -4.19 -23.19
C GLY A 401 -30.67 -5.44 -23.77
N GLY A 402 -30.78 -5.45 -25.11
CA GLY A 402 -31.39 -6.55 -25.87
C GLY A 402 -30.54 -7.81 -26.02
N TYR A 403 -29.26 -7.78 -25.64
CA TYR A 403 -28.35 -8.93 -25.72
C TYR A 403 -27.85 -9.31 -24.32
N ARG A 404 -28.06 -10.56 -23.91
CA ARG A 404 -27.68 -11.11 -22.61
C ARG A 404 -26.44 -11.99 -22.69
N THR A 405 -26.33 -12.82 -23.72
CA THR A 405 -25.16 -13.66 -23.98
C THR A 405 -24.43 -13.13 -25.21
N ILE A 406 -23.21 -12.63 -25.00
CA ILE A 406 -22.41 -11.94 -26.01
C ILE A 406 -21.04 -12.61 -26.09
N THR A 407 -20.53 -12.81 -27.30
CA THR A 407 -19.18 -13.35 -27.51
C THR A 407 -18.30 -12.41 -28.31
N PHE A 408 -16.99 -12.50 -28.10
CA PHE A 408 -15.97 -11.85 -28.92
C PHE A 408 -14.97 -12.89 -29.38
N SER A 409 -14.82 -13.07 -30.68
CA SER A 409 -13.96 -14.08 -31.28
C SER A 409 -13.50 -13.64 -32.67
N SER A 410 -12.41 -14.23 -33.17
CA SER A 410 -11.97 -14.00 -34.56
C SER A 410 -12.74 -14.82 -35.59
N ARG A 411 -13.40 -15.90 -35.17
CA ARG A 411 -14.07 -16.87 -36.02
C ARG A 411 -15.51 -17.09 -35.59
N HIS A 412 -16.34 -17.40 -36.58
CA HIS A 412 -17.78 -17.62 -36.42
C HIS A 412 -18.07 -19.07 -36.03
N PHE A 413 -19.06 -19.27 -35.16
CA PHE A 413 -19.58 -20.58 -34.74
C PHE A 413 -21.11 -20.64 -34.95
N ARG A 414 -21.70 -21.84 -35.06
CA ARG A 414 -23.08 -22.01 -35.54
C ARG A 414 -24.01 -22.74 -34.57
N ASN A 415 -23.49 -23.66 -33.76
CA ASN A 415 -24.35 -24.56 -32.99
C ASN A 415 -24.62 -24.05 -31.57
N THR A 416 -23.74 -23.21 -31.03
CA THR A 416 -23.88 -22.59 -29.71
C THR A 416 -24.79 -21.38 -29.79
N ASN A 417 -25.88 -21.39 -29.03
CA ASN A 417 -26.86 -20.31 -29.02
C ASN A 417 -26.37 -19.12 -28.20
N VAL A 418 -26.19 -17.97 -28.85
CA VAL A 418 -25.83 -16.70 -28.21
C VAL A 418 -26.63 -15.57 -28.84
N ASP A 419 -26.91 -14.52 -28.08
CA ASP A 419 -27.70 -13.40 -28.58
C ASP A 419 -26.89 -12.52 -29.56
N GLN A 420 -25.57 -12.44 -29.39
CA GLN A 420 -24.69 -11.65 -30.25
C GLN A 420 -23.29 -12.23 -30.37
N GLN A 421 -22.83 -12.44 -31.60
CA GLN A 421 -21.43 -12.76 -31.93
C GLN A 421 -20.71 -11.51 -32.46
N ASN A 422 -19.69 -11.02 -31.75
CA ASN A 422 -18.84 -9.92 -32.23
C ASN A 422 -17.55 -10.48 -32.86
N LEU A 423 -17.53 -10.56 -34.19
CA LEU A 423 -16.38 -11.03 -34.94
C LEU A 423 -15.30 -9.95 -35.05
N THR A 424 -14.10 -10.24 -34.55
CA THR A 424 -12.99 -9.28 -34.46
C THR A 424 -11.63 -9.97 -34.41
N LEU A 425 -10.63 -9.35 -35.04
CA LEU A 425 -9.24 -9.83 -34.98
C LEU A 425 -8.60 -9.64 -33.60
N ASN A 426 -9.17 -8.77 -32.75
CA ASN A 426 -8.68 -8.53 -31.40
C ASN A 426 -9.85 -8.55 -30.40
N PRO A 427 -10.21 -9.75 -29.89
CA PRO A 427 -11.30 -9.94 -28.95
C PRO A 427 -11.16 -9.07 -27.69
N LEU A 428 -9.98 -9.06 -27.07
CA LEU A 428 -9.71 -8.30 -25.85
C LEU A 428 -9.92 -6.79 -26.06
N SER A 429 -9.40 -6.24 -27.15
CA SER A 429 -9.58 -4.84 -27.52
C SER A 429 -11.06 -4.49 -27.72
N SER A 430 -11.82 -5.37 -28.38
CA SER A 430 -13.23 -5.14 -28.67
C SER A 430 -14.09 -5.23 -27.41
N PHE A 431 -13.81 -6.21 -26.55
CA PHE A 431 -14.45 -6.35 -25.23
C PHE A 431 -14.20 -5.11 -24.35
N VAL A 432 -12.96 -4.64 -24.26
CA VAL A 432 -12.62 -3.43 -23.48
C VAL A 432 -13.33 -2.20 -24.04
N SER A 433 -13.40 -2.04 -25.36
CA SER A 433 -14.20 -0.96 -25.98
C SER A 433 -15.67 -1.06 -25.61
N TRP A 434 -16.25 -2.25 -25.71
CA TRP A 434 -17.67 -2.49 -25.41
C TRP A 434 -18.00 -2.17 -23.95
N ILE A 435 -17.21 -2.67 -22.99
CA ILE A 435 -17.55 -2.53 -21.57
C ILE A 435 -17.44 -1.07 -21.08
N ILE A 436 -16.45 -0.32 -21.58
CA ILE A 436 -16.25 1.10 -21.22
C ILE A 436 -17.23 2.06 -21.94
N MET A 437 -17.89 1.62 -23.01
CA MET A 437 -18.91 2.40 -23.71
C MET A 437 -20.20 2.56 -22.90
N THR A 438 -20.39 1.78 -21.83
CA THR A 438 -21.54 1.85 -20.90
C THR A 438 -21.49 3.11 -20.01
N LYS A 439 -21.58 4.30 -20.61
CA LYS A 439 -21.35 5.59 -19.93
C LYS A 439 -22.50 6.04 -19.03
N SER A 440 -23.67 5.40 -19.09
CA SER A 440 -24.91 5.83 -18.41
C SER A 440 -25.13 5.20 -17.03
N LEU A 441 -24.49 4.06 -16.72
CA LEU A 441 -24.76 3.27 -15.52
C LEU A 441 -23.47 2.74 -14.90
N ASP A 442 -23.49 2.47 -13.59
CA ASP A 442 -22.43 1.68 -12.95
C ASP A 442 -22.50 0.23 -13.47
N THR A 443 -21.35 -0.32 -13.83
CA THR A 443 -21.22 -1.71 -14.31
C THR A 443 -20.26 -2.46 -13.39
N ILE A 444 -20.68 -3.62 -12.90
CA ILE A 444 -19.84 -4.51 -12.10
C ILE A 444 -19.59 -5.78 -12.91
N ALA A 445 -18.34 -5.96 -13.30
CA ALA A 445 -17.86 -7.06 -14.12
C ALA A 445 -17.16 -8.10 -13.25
N PHE A 446 -17.51 -9.36 -13.45
CA PHE A 446 -17.12 -10.49 -12.64
C PHE A 446 -16.46 -11.55 -13.51
N SER A 447 -15.28 -11.99 -13.11
CA SER A 447 -14.58 -13.16 -13.65
C SER A 447 -14.25 -14.11 -12.50
N HIS A 448 -14.28 -15.41 -12.73
CA HIS A 448 -13.98 -16.38 -11.68
C HIS A 448 -12.48 -16.68 -11.63
N PHE A 449 -11.81 -16.40 -10.51
CA PHE A 449 -10.35 -16.48 -10.36
C PHE A 449 -9.55 -15.50 -11.26
N GLY A 450 -10.24 -14.64 -12.03
CA GLY A 450 -9.60 -13.72 -12.96
C GLY A 450 -8.73 -12.64 -12.34
N GLY A 451 -8.73 -12.49 -11.01
CA GLY A 451 -7.80 -11.62 -10.28
C GLY A 451 -6.32 -11.98 -10.48
N ARG A 452 -6.03 -13.20 -10.94
CA ARG A 452 -4.68 -13.66 -11.35
C ARG A 452 -4.52 -13.84 -12.85
N PHE A 453 -5.60 -13.74 -13.63
CA PHE A 453 -5.63 -14.09 -15.04
C PHE A 453 -6.39 -13.04 -15.88
N ASP A 454 -7.71 -13.18 -16.07
CA ASP A 454 -8.53 -12.36 -16.97
C ASP A 454 -8.40 -10.86 -16.70
N MET A 455 -8.52 -10.46 -15.43
CA MET A 455 -8.45 -9.06 -15.03
C MET A 455 -7.06 -8.46 -15.28
N VAL A 456 -6.01 -9.27 -15.31
CA VAL A 456 -4.64 -8.82 -15.62
C VAL A 456 -4.54 -8.46 -17.10
N LEU A 457 -5.16 -9.25 -17.98
CA LEU A 457 -5.23 -8.98 -19.42
C LEU A 457 -6.08 -7.74 -19.71
N VAL A 458 -7.24 -7.60 -19.05
CA VAL A 458 -8.06 -6.38 -19.12
C VAL A 458 -7.27 -5.16 -18.65
N PHE A 459 -6.55 -5.27 -17.54
CA PHE A 459 -5.73 -4.17 -17.00
C PHE A 459 -4.65 -3.73 -18.00
N LYS A 460 -3.96 -4.68 -18.64
CA LYS A 460 -2.96 -4.39 -19.69
C LYS A 460 -3.57 -3.57 -20.82
N GLU A 461 -4.71 -4.00 -21.35
CA GLU A 461 -5.39 -3.31 -22.46
C GLU A 461 -5.89 -1.92 -22.07
N LEU A 462 -6.50 -1.77 -20.89
CA LEU A 462 -6.90 -0.48 -20.34
C LEU A 462 -5.72 0.48 -20.18
N PHE A 463 -4.59 -0.03 -19.68
CA PHE A 463 -3.38 0.74 -19.48
C PHE A 463 -2.80 1.23 -20.81
N LEU A 464 -2.74 0.37 -21.84
CA LEU A 464 -2.27 0.73 -23.18
C LEU A 464 -3.14 1.83 -23.83
N ARG A 465 -4.43 1.90 -23.47
CA ARG A 465 -5.36 2.95 -23.91
C ARG A 465 -5.29 4.25 -23.10
N GLY A 466 -4.39 4.33 -22.12
CA GLY A 466 -4.19 5.51 -21.29
C GLY A 466 -5.17 5.64 -20.13
N PHE A 467 -5.91 4.59 -19.76
CA PHE A 467 -6.67 4.58 -18.51
C PHE A 467 -5.75 4.32 -17.32
N THR A 468 -6.08 4.94 -16.18
CA THR A 468 -5.41 4.71 -14.89
C THR A 468 -6.43 4.23 -13.86
N PRO A 469 -6.75 2.92 -13.83
CA PRO A 469 -7.76 2.37 -12.92
C PRO A 469 -7.34 2.48 -11.44
N GLU A 470 -8.30 2.67 -10.54
CA GLU A 470 -8.08 2.46 -9.10
C GLU A 470 -8.03 0.95 -8.82
N MET A 471 -7.00 0.47 -8.14
CA MET A 471 -6.80 -0.98 -7.96
C MET A 471 -6.60 -1.34 -6.48
N ILE A 472 -7.22 -2.45 -6.08
CA ILE A 472 -7.00 -3.11 -4.79
C ILE A 472 -6.36 -4.48 -5.08
N LYS A 473 -5.18 -4.74 -4.50
CA LYS A 473 -4.41 -5.97 -4.74
C LYS A 473 -3.79 -6.52 -3.46
N LYS A 474 -3.59 -7.84 -3.41
CA LYS A 474 -2.79 -8.53 -2.39
C LYS A 474 -1.69 -9.31 -3.11
N GLY A 475 -0.44 -8.84 -2.98
CA GLY A 475 0.66 -9.33 -3.81
C GLY A 475 0.35 -9.14 -5.30
N ASN A 476 0.44 -10.22 -6.07
CA ASN A 476 0.13 -10.23 -7.52
C ASN A 476 -1.34 -10.49 -7.85
N ARG A 477 -2.22 -10.69 -6.85
CA ARG A 477 -3.65 -10.93 -7.08
C ARG A 477 -4.44 -9.63 -7.02
N LEU A 478 -5.18 -9.32 -8.09
CA LEU A 478 -6.15 -8.22 -8.16
C LEU A 478 -7.46 -8.64 -7.48
N TYR A 479 -7.95 -7.84 -6.54
CA TYR A 479 -9.25 -8.04 -5.89
C TYR A 479 -10.32 -7.20 -6.56
N GLU A 480 -9.98 -5.96 -6.89
CA GLU A 480 -10.90 -5.00 -7.51
C GLU A 480 -10.13 -4.02 -8.40
N MET A 481 -10.70 -3.70 -9.56
CA MET A 481 -10.20 -2.66 -10.46
C MET A 481 -11.36 -1.75 -10.87
N LYS A 482 -11.26 -0.44 -10.62
CA LYS A 482 -12.29 0.56 -10.94
C LYS A 482 -11.83 1.52 -12.01
N VAL A 483 -12.61 1.62 -13.08
CA VAL A 483 -12.40 2.55 -14.20
C VAL A 483 -13.53 3.57 -14.20
N LYS A 484 -13.18 4.85 -14.14
CA LYS A 484 -14.19 5.91 -14.24
C LYS A 484 -14.62 6.09 -15.69
N VAL A 485 -15.91 5.92 -15.96
CA VAL A 485 -16.49 6.10 -17.29
C VAL A 485 -17.47 7.27 -17.27
N GLY A 486 -17.21 8.27 -18.13
CA GLY A 486 -17.98 9.51 -18.13
C GLY A 486 -17.78 10.38 -16.87
N LYS A 487 -18.78 11.20 -16.53
CA LYS A 487 -18.67 12.18 -15.41
C LYS A 487 -18.91 11.54 -14.03
N LYS A 488 -19.77 10.52 -13.92
CA LYS A 488 -20.31 10.03 -12.63
C LYS A 488 -20.30 8.51 -12.44
N ASN A 489 -20.00 7.70 -13.47
CA ASN A 489 -20.20 6.26 -13.44
C ASN A 489 -18.89 5.48 -13.43
N TRP A 490 -18.96 4.24 -12.98
CA TRP A 490 -17.80 3.36 -12.83
C TRP A 490 -18.02 2.00 -13.49
N VAL A 491 -16.97 1.48 -14.11
CA VAL A 491 -16.84 0.05 -14.44
C VAL A 491 -15.93 -0.56 -13.38
N ILE A 492 -16.43 -1.56 -12.66
CA ILE A 492 -15.78 -2.19 -11.51
C ILE A 492 -15.57 -3.67 -11.83
N PHE A 493 -14.32 -4.08 -12.00
CA PHE A 493 -13.96 -5.49 -12.19
C PHE A 493 -13.67 -6.15 -10.84
N ARG A 494 -14.22 -7.33 -10.59
CA ARG A 494 -14.07 -8.11 -9.36
C ARG A 494 -13.86 -9.59 -9.67
N ASP A 495 -13.08 -10.23 -8.82
CA ASP A 495 -12.86 -11.67 -8.85
C ASP A 495 -13.87 -12.37 -7.92
N THR A 496 -14.75 -13.20 -8.49
CA THR A 496 -15.81 -13.89 -7.73
C THR A 496 -15.28 -14.96 -6.80
N PHE A 497 -14.07 -15.47 -6.99
CA PHE A 497 -13.44 -16.41 -6.07
C PHE A 497 -13.24 -15.80 -4.68
N ASN A 498 -13.16 -14.47 -4.58
CA ASN A 498 -13.11 -13.79 -3.29
C ASN A 498 -14.45 -13.80 -2.53
N LEU A 499 -15.57 -13.96 -3.25
CA LEU A 499 -16.92 -14.08 -2.69
C LEU A 499 -17.30 -15.55 -2.47
N MET A 500 -16.90 -16.43 -3.40
CA MET A 500 -17.23 -17.86 -3.42
C MET A 500 -15.93 -18.65 -3.65
N PRO A 501 -15.16 -18.96 -2.58
CA PRO A 501 -13.80 -19.50 -2.68
C PRO A 501 -13.76 -21.01 -2.95
N MET A 502 -14.35 -21.42 -4.08
CA MET A 502 -14.35 -22.79 -4.60
C MET A 502 -14.25 -22.76 -6.12
N SER A 503 -14.03 -23.92 -6.76
CA SER A 503 -13.96 -24.00 -8.22
C SER A 503 -15.31 -23.70 -8.87
N LEU A 504 -15.30 -23.20 -10.12
CA LEU A 504 -16.53 -22.91 -10.87
C LEU A 504 -17.45 -24.14 -10.99
N ALA A 505 -16.88 -25.32 -11.25
CA ALA A 505 -17.65 -26.57 -11.33
C ALA A 505 -18.27 -26.95 -9.99
N SER A 506 -17.58 -26.70 -8.87
CA SER A 506 -18.11 -26.97 -7.52
C SER A 506 -19.26 -26.05 -7.12
N LEU A 507 -19.45 -24.90 -7.81
CA LEU A 507 -20.57 -23.99 -7.53
C LEU A 507 -21.93 -24.57 -7.93
N VAL A 508 -21.97 -25.43 -8.95
CA VAL A 508 -23.21 -26.07 -9.42
C VAL A 508 -23.87 -26.90 -8.32
N PRO A 509 -23.19 -27.90 -7.71
CA PRO A 509 -23.77 -28.65 -6.60
C PRO A 509 -23.88 -27.81 -5.32
N ALA A 510 -22.96 -26.87 -5.05
CA ALA A 510 -22.98 -26.08 -3.83
C ALA A 510 -24.20 -25.15 -3.71
N PHE A 511 -24.67 -24.59 -4.84
CA PHE A 511 -25.86 -23.73 -4.90
C PHE A 511 -27.09 -24.41 -5.52
N ALA A 512 -27.01 -25.72 -5.78
CA ALA A 512 -28.04 -26.49 -6.48
C ALA A 512 -28.55 -25.79 -7.77
N LEU A 513 -27.61 -25.35 -8.61
CA LEU A 513 -27.92 -24.56 -9.81
C LEU A 513 -28.60 -25.41 -10.88
N SER A 514 -29.67 -24.89 -11.48
CA SER A 514 -30.35 -25.50 -12.63
C SER A 514 -29.68 -25.10 -13.95
N VAL A 515 -28.43 -25.50 -14.14
CA VAL A 515 -27.61 -25.24 -15.33
C VAL A 515 -27.01 -26.55 -15.83
N GLU A 516 -26.60 -26.60 -17.11
CA GLU A 516 -25.91 -27.77 -17.63
C GLU A 516 -24.57 -27.98 -16.93
N ASP A 517 -24.20 -29.25 -16.72
CA ASP A 517 -22.90 -29.60 -16.17
C ASP A 517 -21.79 -29.11 -17.09
N LYS A 518 -20.67 -28.71 -16.49
CA LYS A 518 -19.54 -28.17 -17.24
C LYS A 518 -19.03 -29.19 -18.27
N PRO A 519 -19.06 -28.87 -19.59
CA PRO A 519 -18.60 -29.79 -20.61
C PRO A 519 -17.09 -30.02 -20.47
N PHE A 520 -16.64 -31.23 -20.78
CA PHE A 520 -15.21 -31.55 -20.79
C PHE A 520 -14.53 -30.87 -21.99
N PHE A 521 -13.53 -30.03 -21.74
CA PHE A 521 -12.74 -29.40 -22.80
C PHE A 521 -11.38 -30.09 -22.94
N PRO A 522 -11.05 -30.61 -24.14
CA PRO A 522 -9.78 -31.31 -24.37
C PRO A 522 -8.65 -30.29 -24.57
N HIS A 523 -7.93 -29.95 -23.50
CA HIS A 523 -6.72 -29.14 -23.59
C HIS A 523 -5.60 -29.92 -24.30
N MET A 524 -5.58 -29.88 -25.62
CA MET A 524 -4.62 -30.59 -26.47
C MET A 524 -3.49 -29.65 -26.89
N ASP A 525 -2.41 -29.62 -26.11
CA ASP A 525 -1.09 -29.13 -26.51
C ASP A 525 -0.04 -29.97 -25.76
N ASP A 526 1.14 -30.16 -26.37
CA ASP A 526 2.27 -31.08 -26.05
C ASP A 526 2.81 -31.14 -24.59
N TYR A 527 2.16 -30.51 -23.60
CA TYR A 527 2.69 -30.34 -22.23
C TYR A 527 1.69 -30.57 -21.08
N LEU A 528 0.58 -31.29 -21.27
CA LEU A 528 -0.35 -31.58 -20.16
C LEU A 528 -0.75 -33.05 -19.99
N ALA A 529 -0.39 -33.94 -20.91
CA ALA A 529 -0.67 -35.36 -20.76
C ALA A 529 -0.03 -35.98 -19.51
N ASP A 530 1.22 -35.61 -19.20
CA ASP A 530 1.99 -36.15 -18.07
C ASP A 530 1.84 -35.34 -16.77
N GLY A 531 1.14 -34.20 -16.80
CA GLY A 531 0.93 -33.29 -15.65
C GLY A 531 -0.51 -33.24 -15.13
N MET A 532 -1.44 -34.00 -15.73
CA MET A 532 -2.81 -34.12 -15.25
C MET A 532 -2.85 -35.01 -14.00
N MET A 533 -3.60 -34.57 -12.98
CA MET A 533 -3.96 -35.45 -11.85
C MET A 533 -4.56 -36.76 -12.40
N PRO A 534 -4.28 -37.93 -11.80
CA PRO A 534 -4.69 -39.24 -12.35
C PRO A 534 -6.16 -39.31 -12.76
N GLU A 535 -7.05 -38.68 -11.98
CA GLU A 535 -8.48 -38.61 -12.27
C GLU A 535 -8.81 -37.78 -13.52
N LYS A 536 -8.19 -36.60 -13.69
CA LYS A 536 -8.37 -35.77 -14.89
C LYS A 536 -7.74 -36.39 -16.12
N ARG A 537 -6.62 -37.09 -15.95
CA ARG A 537 -5.98 -37.86 -17.03
C ARG A 537 -6.88 -38.98 -17.50
N ALA A 538 -7.47 -39.74 -16.57
CA ALA A 538 -8.45 -40.78 -16.90
C ALA A 538 -9.69 -40.22 -17.61
N GLN A 539 -10.17 -39.04 -17.21
CA GLN A 539 -11.27 -38.34 -17.92
C GLN A 539 -10.88 -37.93 -19.34
N PHE A 540 -9.67 -37.38 -19.52
CA PHE A 540 -9.13 -37.03 -20.83
C PHE A 540 -8.98 -38.25 -21.74
N ASP A 541 -8.32 -39.31 -21.26
CA ASP A 541 -8.07 -40.52 -22.04
C ASP A 541 -9.39 -41.17 -22.46
N LYS A 542 -10.38 -41.21 -21.55
CA LYS A 542 -11.73 -41.68 -21.87
C LYS A 542 -12.40 -40.81 -22.94
N TRP A 543 -12.31 -39.49 -22.84
CA TRP A 543 -12.88 -38.59 -23.83
C TRP A 543 -12.17 -38.74 -25.19
N TYR A 544 -10.85 -38.82 -25.20
CA TYR A 544 -10.03 -38.94 -26.41
C TYR A 544 -10.33 -40.24 -27.15
N GLU A 545 -10.36 -41.38 -26.46
CA GLU A 545 -10.68 -42.67 -27.07
C GLU A 545 -12.07 -42.70 -27.73
N LEU A 546 -13.04 -41.98 -27.16
CA LEU A 546 -14.40 -41.88 -27.70
C LEU A 546 -14.48 -40.98 -28.95
N HIS A 547 -13.70 -39.89 -29.01
CA HIS A 547 -13.88 -38.84 -30.03
C HIS A 547 -12.70 -38.70 -31.01
N LYS A 548 -11.64 -39.52 -30.90
CA LYS A 548 -10.43 -39.44 -31.75
C LYS A 548 -10.67 -39.55 -33.26
N ASN A 549 -11.80 -40.15 -33.66
CA ASN A 549 -12.17 -40.34 -35.07
C ASN A 549 -13.16 -39.29 -35.59
N GLU A 550 -13.59 -38.35 -34.73
CA GLU A 550 -14.54 -37.30 -35.08
C GLU A 550 -13.81 -35.97 -35.37
N PRO A 551 -14.27 -35.18 -36.37
CA PRO A 551 -13.67 -33.87 -36.63
C PRO A 551 -13.91 -32.90 -35.46
N PHE A 552 -12.85 -32.50 -34.77
CA PHE A 552 -12.93 -31.56 -33.66
C PHE A 552 -13.00 -30.10 -34.15
N ASN A 553 -14.18 -29.47 -33.98
CA ASN A 553 -14.35 -28.05 -34.27
C ASN A 553 -14.01 -27.21 -33.03
N LEU A 554 -12.77 -26.72 -32.96
CA LEU A 554 -12.28 -25.91 -31.85
C LEU A 554 -13.12 -24.64 -31.62
N ASP A 555 -13.56 -23.95 -32.69
CA ASP A 555 -14.33 -22.71 -32.56
C ASP A 555 -15.69 -22.96 -31.88
N GLU A 556 -16.34 -24.08 -32.22
CA GLU A 556 -17.62 -24.49 -31.62
C GLU A 556 -17.42 -24.99 -30.18
N ALA A 557 -16.35 -25.75 -29.91
CA ALA A 557 -16.02 -26.23 -28.58
C ALA A 557 -15.70 -25.08 -27.62
N LEU A 558 -14.92 -24.08 -28.06
CA LEU A 558 -14.62 -22.87 -27.29
C LEU A 558 -15.89 -22.07 -27.01
N ALA A 559 -16.77 -21.94 -28.00
CA ALA A 559 -18.04 -21.25 -27.83
C ALA A 559 -18.92 -21.93 -26.78
N SER A 560 -19.15 -23.24 -26.92
CA SER A 560 -19.95 -24.03 -25.97
C SER A 560 -19.36 -23.97 -24.55
N TYR A 561 -18.05 -24.19 -24.40
CA TYR A 561 -17.38 -24.23 -23.10
C TYR A 561 -17.38 -22.86 -22.40
N CYS A 562 -16.91 -21.81 -23.07
CA CYS A 562 -16.76 -20.49 -22.46
C CYS A 562 -18.13 -19.83 -22.20
N THR A 563 -19.13 -20.07 -23.06
CA THR A 563 -20.51 -19.58 -22.80
C THR A 563 -21.15 -20.30 -21.62
N ASN A 564 -20.93 -21.60 -21.46
CA ASN A 564 -21.39 -22.34 -20.29
C ASN A 564 -20.71 -21.87 -18.99
N ASP A 565 -19.42 -21.54 -19.03
CA ASP A 565 -18.71 -21.02 -17.85
C ASP A 565 -19.30 -19.70 -17.36
N VAL A 566 -19.64 -18.77 -18.26
CA VAL A 566 -20.32 -17.52 -17.87
C VAL A 566 -21.78 -17.72 -17.49
N GLU A 567 -22.43 -18.78 -17.98
CA GLU A 567 -23.77 -19.20 -17.55
C GLU A 567 -23.75 -19.63 -16.08
N ILE A 568 -22.91 -20.61 -15.75
CA ILE A 568 -22.70 -21.11 -14.39
C ILE A 568 -22.33 -19.96 -13.47
N LEU A 569 -21.40 -19.10 -13.89
CA LEU A 569 -20.96 -17.97 -13.09
C LEU A 569 -22.09 -16.98 -12.81
N MET A 570 -22.91 -16.64 -13.81
CA MET A 570 -24.05 -15.75 -13.62
C MET A 570 -25.11 -16.40 -12.71
N ALA A 571 -25.41 -17.68 -12.90
CA ALA A 571 -26.35 -18.41 -12.06
C ALA A 571 -25.89 -18.45 -10.60
N ALA A 572 -24.60 -18.73 -10.35
CA ALA A 572 -24.00 -18.70 -9.02
C ALA A 572 -24.07 -17.31 -8.38
N LEU A 573 -23.77 -16.24 -9.14
CA LEU A 573 -23.90 -14.86 -8.66
C LEU A 573 -25.35 -14.52 -8.26
N VAL A 574 -26.33 -14.99 -9.03
CA VAL A 574 -27.76 -14.80 -8.74
C VAL A 574 -28.17 -15.54 -7.48
N ALA A 575 -27.79 -16.83 -7.35
CA ALA A 575 -28.08 -17.65 -6.17
C ALA A 575 -27.45 -17.04 -4.91
N PHE A 576 -26.15 -16.73 -4.96
CA PHE A 576 -25.43 -16.12 -3.86
C PHE A 576 -26.01 -14.75 -3.45
N ARG A 577 -26.40 -13.93 -4.43
CA ARG A 577 -27.07 -12.64 -4.15
C ARG A 577 -28.39 -12.85 -3.41
N ARG A 578 -29.21 -13.81 -3.82
CA ARG A 578 -30.52 -14.10 -3.22
C ARG A 578 -30.35 -14.55 -1.77
N GLU A 579 -29.51 -15.57 -1.54
CA GLU A 579 -29.25 -16.09 -0.19
C GLU A 579 -28.67 -15.03 0.73
N PHE A 580 -27.71 -14.24 0.24
CA PHE A 580 -27.11 -13.20 1.07
C PHE A 580 -28.10 -12.07 1.37
N LEU A 581 -28.97 -11.68 0.44
CA LEU A 581 -29.99 -10.65 0.68
C LEU A 581 -30.95 -11.06 1.79
N GLU A 582 -31.35 -12.33 1.82
CA GLU A 582 -32.23 -12.90 2.85
C GLU A 582 -31.57 -12.84 4.22
N VAL A 583 -30.35 -13.37 4.35
CA VAL A 583 -29.61 -13.38 5.62
C VAL A 583 -29.24 -11.96 6.07
N SER A 584 -28.96 -11.07 5.12
CA SER A 584 -28.45 -9.74 5.44
C SER A 584 -29.49 -8.64 5.63
N ASN A 585 -30.78 -8.98 5.51
CA ASN A 585 -31.89 -8.03 5.60
C ASN A 585 -31.72 -6.82 4.65
N GLY A 586 -31.33 -7.08 3.39
CA GLY A 586 -31.33 -6.08 2.32
C GLY A 586 -29.95 -5.56 1.87
N LEU A 587 -28.84 -6.21 2.20
CA LEU A 587 -27.52 -5.85 1.67
C LEU A 587 -27.23 -6.54 0.33
N ASP A 588 -27.15 -5.77 -0.74
CA ASP A 588 -26.77 -6.30 -2.06
C ASP A 588 -25.26 -6.59 -2.12
N VAL A 589 -24.90 -7.85 -1.86
CA VAL A 589 -23.50 -8.29 -1.75
C VAL A 589 -22.69 -8.04 -3.02
N LEU A 590 -23.29 -8.20 -4.20
CA LEU A 590 -22.60 -8.04 -5.48
C LEU A 590 -22.18 -6.59 -5.72
N ARG A 591 -22.94 -5.63 -5.19
CA ARG A 591 -22.61 -4.21 -5.27
C ARG A 591 -21.67 -3.79 -4.17
N GLU A 592 -21.99 -4.20 -2.95
CA GLU A 592 -21.36 -3.65 -1.76
C GLU A 592 -20.04 -4.34 -1.40
N ALA A 593 -19.84 -5.61 -1.73
CA ALA A 593 -18.66 -6.35 -1.30
C ALA A 593 -17.84 -6.91 -2.48
N MET A 594 -16.53 -7.03 -2.26
CA MET A 594 -15.60 -7.71 -3.18
C MET A 594 -15.04 -9.00 -2.60
N THR A 595 -15.24 -9.24 -1.30
CA THR A 595 -14.84 -10.48 -0.61
C THR A 595 -15.93 -10.91 0.34
N ILE A 596 -16.01 -12.22 0.62
CA ILE A 596 -16.95 -12.77 1.61
C ILE A 596 -16.71 -12.16 2.99
N ALA A 597 -15.45 -11.97 3.40
CA ALA A 597 -15.11 -11.32 4.66
C ALA A 597 -15.62 -9.87 4.73
N SER A 598 -15.52 -9.11 3.63
CA SER A 598 -16.10 -7.77 3.55
C SER A 598 -17.62 -7.79 3.56
N ALA A 599 -18.26 -8.82 2.99
CA ALA A 599 -19.71 -8.98 3.00
C ALA A 599 -20.20 -9.24 4.44
N CYS A 600 -19.60 -10.21 5.13
CA CYS A 600 -19.91 -10.53 6.53
C CYS A 600 -19.68 -9.33 7.46
N MET A 601 -18.56 -8.62 7.30
CA MET A 601 -18.29 -7.41 8.09
C MET A 601 -19.29 -6.29 7.82
N LYS A 602 -19.72 -6.10 6.56
CA LYS A 602 -20.77 -5.13 6.24
C LYS A 602 -22.12 -5.53 6.84
N HIS A 603 -22.50 -6.81 6.75
CA HIS A 603 -23.69 -7.35 7.38
C HIS A 603 -23.67 -7.10 8.90
N PHE A 604 -22.58 -7.49 9.58
CA PHE A 604 -22.36 -7.25 11.01
C PHE A 604 -22.49 -5.77 11.36
N ARG A 605 -21.79 -4.88 10.66
CA ARG A 605 -21.83 -3.43 10.92
C ARG A 605 -23.18 -2.79 10.64
N THR A 606 -24.00 -3.38 9.78
CA THR A 606 -25.31 -2.82 9.40
C THR A 606 -26.39 -3.26 10.37
N ASN A 607 -26.40 -4.54 10.74
CA ASN A 607 -27.53 -5.14 11.44
C ASN A 607 -27.26 -5.46 12.91
N HIS A 608 -25.98 -5.63 13.29
CA HIS A 608 -25.63 -6.21 14.59
C HIS A 608 -24.74 -5.32 15.45
N LEU A 609 -23.93 -4.43 14.87
CA LEU A 609 -22.98 -3.59 15.61
C LEU A 609 -23.68 -2.40 16.30
N PRO A 610 -23.67 -2.32 17.64
CA PRO A 610 -24.14 -1.14 18.35
C PRO A 610 -23.16 0.04 18.19
N SER A 611 -23.67 1.26 18.35
CA SER A 611 -22.82 2.46 18.34
C SER A 611 -21.84 2.45 19.52
N GLN A 612 -20.60 2.90 19.29
CA GLN A 612 -19.53 2.99 20.30
C GLN A 612 -19.20 1.64 20.99
N HIS A 613 -19.40 0.52 20.29
CA HIS A 613 -19.17 -0.80 20.87
C HIS A 613 -17.76 -1.34 20.63
N LEU A 614 -17.26 -1.26 19.39
CA LEU A 614 -15.92 -1.75 19.03
C LEU A 614 -14.95 -0.59 18.80
N GLY A 615 -13.94 -0.48 19.66
CA GLY A 615 -12.87 0.51 19.52
C GLY A 615 -11.95 0.19 18.33
N ILE A 616 -11.56 1.22 17.59
CA ILE A 616 -10.51 1.17 16.57
C ILE A 616 -9.18 1.39 17.29
N VAL A 617 -8.38 0.34 17.36
CA VAL A 617 -7.04 0.37 17.94
C VAL A 617 -6.18 1.40 17.19
N PRO A 618 -5.55 2.37 17.88
CA PRO A 618 -4.62 3.31 17.24
C PRO A 618 -3.45 2.56 16.57
N GLU A 619 -2.95 3.09 15.44
CA GLU A 619 -1.86 2.42 14.69
C GLU A 619 -0.57 2.26 15.51
N ILE A 620 -0.34 3.16 16.48
CA ILE A 620 0.82 3.17 17.38
C ILE A 620 0.55 2.45 18.72
N GLY A 621 -0.60 1.75 18.85
CA GLY A 621 -1.01 1.15 20.12
C GLY A 621 -1.66 2.16 21.08
N TYR A 622 -2.04 1.68 22.27
CA TYR A 622 -2.67 2.51 23.31
C TYR A 622 -1.67 3.15 24.28
N ASP A 623 -0.49 2.56 24.39
CA ASP A 623 0.60 3.11 25.17
C ASP A 623 1.32 4.13 24.28
N ASN A 624 1.29 5.42 24.63
CA ASN A 624 1.85 6.52 23.83
C ASN A 624 3.39 6.50 23.82
N THR A 625 4.00 5.35 23.56
CA THR A 625 5.46 5.19 23.57
C THR A 625 6.03 5.46 22.19
N ASP A 626 7.19 6.10 22.21
CA ASP A 626 7.89 6.54 21.03
C ASP A 626 8.39 5.34 20.22
N ASN A 627 8.30 5.44 18.88
CA ASN A 627 8.68 4.37 17.96
C ASN A 627 10.21 4.24 17.89
N GLN A 628 10.83 3.57 18.87
CA GLN A 628 12.22 3.14 18.77
C GLN A 628 12.30 1.72 18.19
N SER A 629 13.26 1.48 17.29
CA SER A 629 13.37 0.17 16.64
C SER A 629 13.91 -0.90 17.59
N LEU A 630 13.41 -2.14 17.47
CA LEU A 630 13.93 -3.29 18.24
C LEU A 630 15.44 -3.50 18.00
N LEU A 631 15.94 -3.17 16.80
CA LEU A 631 17.36 -3.20 16.50
C LEU A 631 18.13 -2.20 17.38
N ALA A 632 17.65 -0.96 17.47
CA ALA A 632 18.24 0.07 18.32
C ALA A 632 18.21 -0.32 19.79
N LEU A 633 17.07 -0.80 20.29
CA LEU A 633 16.94 -1.24 21.68
C LEU A 633 17.90 -2.38 22.05
N ARG A 634 18.03 -3.40 21.18
CA ARG A 634 19.01 -4.48 21.36
C ARG A 634 20.45 -3.97 21.33
N PHE A 635 20.74 -3.03 20.42
CA PHE A 635 22.06 -2.42 20.30
C PHE A 635 22.42 -1.60 21.54
N LEU A 636 21.53 -0.73 22.01
CA LEU A 636 21.74 0.11 23.18
C LEU A 636 21.87 -0.72 24.47
N SER A 637 21.12 -1.82 24.59
CA SER A 637 21.28 -2.78 25.69
C SER A 637 22.65 -3.45 25.67
N TRP A 638 23.13 -3.86 24.51
CA TRP A 638 24.48 -4.40 24.37
C TRP A 638 25.55 -3.34 24.66
N TYR A 639 25.39 -2.12 24.14
CA TYR A 639 26.31 -1.00 24.34
C TYR A 639 26.43 -0.64 25.82
N ALA A 640 25.30 -0.57 26.54
CA ALA A 640 25.27 -0.29 27.98
C ALA A 640 26.14 -1.28 28.77
N GLU A 641 26.02 -2.58 28.47
CA GLU A 641 26.80 -3.62 29.13
C GLU A 641 28.28 -3.61 28.72
N GLU A 642 28.57 -3.51 27.42
CA GLU A 642 29.93 -3.55 26.87
C GLU A 642 30.78 -2.38 27.38
N HIS A 643 30.17 -1.19 27.48
CA HIS A 643 30.85 0.02 27.94
C HIS A 643 30.65 0.30 29.43
N ASN A 644 29.90 -0.56 30.13
CA ASN A 644 29.52 -0.41 31.54
C ASN A 644 28.96 1.00 31.85
N VAL A 645 27.98 1.42 31.04
CA VAL A 645 27.29 2.73 31.15
C VAL A 645 25.78 2.55 31.24
N THR A 646 25.10 3.53 31.84
CA THR A 646 23.64 3.59 31.80
C THR A 646 23.19 4.34 30.54
N VAL A 647 22.43 3.68 29.68
CA VAL A 647 21.84 4.29 28.48
C VAL A 647 20.36 4.56 28.71
N ARG A 648 19.97 5.84 28.64
CA ARG A 648 18.57 6.27 28.61
C ARG A 648 18.01 6.14 27.19
N ASN A 649 16.88 5.46 27.02
CA ASN A 649 16.23 5.16 25.75
C ASN A 649 14.69 5.24 25.87
N ALA A 650 13.94 4.79 24.86
CA ALA A 650 12.48 4.87 24.85
C ALA A 650 11.79 4.10 25.99
N TYR A 651 12.43 3.08 26.56
CA TYR A 651 11.89 2.25 27.64
C TYR A 651 12.39 2.65 29.03
N SER A 652 13.25 3.67 29.12
CA SER A 652 13.63 4.26 30.41
C SER A 652 12.44 4.99 31.05
N LYS A 653 12.39 5.05 32.39
CA LYS A 653 11.29 5.70 33.13
C LYS A 653 11.11 7.17 32.73
N GLU A 654 12.19 7.84 32.34
CA GLU A 654 12.20 9.23 31.88
C GLU A 654 11.88 9.37 30.38
N GLY A 655 11.76 8.27 29.62
CA GLY A 655 11.63 8.22 28.17
C GLY A 655 12.91 8.64 27.42
N GLU A 656 12.84 8.84 26.11
CA GLU A 656 13.98 9.33 25.32
C GLU A 656 14.41 10.75 25.76
N LYS A 657 15.72 11.05 25.70
CA LYS A 657 16.22 12.41 25.94
C LYS A 657 15.84 13.30 24.75
N ARG A 658 15.55 14.58 25.03
CA ARG A 658 15.24 15.59 24.01
C ARG A 658 16.26 16.72 24.00
N PHE A 659 16.63 17.14 22.80
CA PHE A 659 17.42 18.34 22.51
C PHE A 659 16.59 19.22 21.56
N GLY A 660 16.03 20.31 22.09
CA GLY A 660 15.01 21.10 21.38
C GLY A 660 13.80 20.24 20.98
N ASP A 661 13.45 20.25 19.69
CA ASP A 661 12.35 19.46 19.15
C ASP A 661 12.75 18.00 18.79
N TYR A 662 14.03 17.66 18.88
CA TYR A 662 14.54 16.34 18.50
C TYR A 662 14.69 15.42 19.70
N ARG A 663 14.25 14.17 19.54
CA ARG A 663 14.56 13.04 20.42
C ARG A 663 15.77 12.30 19.88
N VAL A 664 16.46 11.59 20.78
CA VAL A 664 17.62 10.76 20.44
C VAL A 664 17.41 9.32 20.88
N ASP A 665 17.99 8.37 20.15
CA ASP A 665 17.82 6.94 20.40
C ASP A 665 18.40 6.53 21.77
N GLY A 666 19.64 6.91 22.05
CA GLY A 666 20.35 6.60 23.28
C GLY A 666 21.01 7.84 23.89
N TRP A 667 20.94 7.97 25.21
CA TRP A 667 21.59 9.05 25.95
C TRP A 667 22.39 8.51 27.13
N VAL A 668 23.67 8.83 27.19
CA VAL A 668 24.59 8.49 28.28
C VAL A 668 24.98 9.77 29.01
N GLU A 669 24.28 10.04 30.12
CA GLU A 669 24.44 11.30 30.89
C GLU A 669 25.88 11.49 31.39
N GLU A 670 26.52 10.40 31.86
CA GLU A 670 27.89 10.41 32.41
C GLU A 670 28.94 10.92 31.42
N ARG A 671 28.74 10.65 30.13
CA ARG A 671 29.67 11.01 29.04
C ARG A 671 29.18 12.19 28.21
N LYS A 672 27.97 12.70 28.48
CA LYS A 672 27.25 13.63 27.60
C LYS A 672 27.22 13.14 26.14
N LEU A 673 26.97 11.85 25.97
CA LEU A 673 27.03 11.17 24.68
C LEU A 673 25.62 10.79 24.21
N VAL A 674 25.34 11.15 22.96
CA VAL A 674 24.16 10.72 22.20
C VAL A 674 24.56 9.56 21.30
N ILE A 675 23.77 8.49 21.31
CA ILE A 675 23.93 7.34 20.42
C ILE A 675 22.72 7.31 19.48
N GLU A 676 22.95 7.36 18.17
CA GLU A 676 21.93 7.31 17.13
C GLU A 676 22.05 5.99 16.35
N VAL A 677 20.94 5.27 16.19
CA VAL A 677 20.91 4.00 15.45
C VAL A 677 20.10 4.17 14.17
N ASN A 678 20.81 4.48 13.08
CA ASN A 678 20.19 4.82 11.81
C ASN A 678 19.81 3.57 10.99
N GLY A 679 18.51 3.40 10.77
CA GLY A 679 17.97 2.47 9.78
C GLY A 679 18.40 2.84 8.36
N CYS A 680 19.10 1.94 7.65
CA CYS A 680 19.74 2.25 6.38
C CYS A 680 18.76 2.72 5.32
N CYS A 681 17.56 2.12 5.27
CA CYS A 681 16.52 2.46 4.29
C CYS A 681 15.77 3.76 4.62
N TRP A 682 15.80 4.21 5.87
CA TRP A 682 15.09 5.41 6.30
C TRP A 682 15.97 6.65 6.29
N HIS A 683 17.26 6.47 6.57
CA HIS A 683 18.26 7.55 6.64
C HIS A 683 19.18 7.60 5.42
N GLY A 684 19.05 6.64 4.49
CA GLY A 684 19.85 6.61 3.26
C GLY A 684 21.33 6.36 3.53
N CYS A 685 21.69 5.21 4.09
CA CYS A 685 23.09 4.85 4.34
C CYS A 685 23.93 4.92 3.06
N ARG A 686 25.09 5.61 3.06
CA ARG A 686 25.97 5.71 1.88
C ARG A 686 26.44 4.34 1.34
N LYS A 687 26.54 3.31 2.18
CA LYS A 687 26.91 1.94 1.78
C LYS A 687 25.77 1.21 1.06
N CYS A 688 24.53 1.39 1.52
CA CYS A 688 23.36 0.67 0.99
C CYS A 688 22.60 1.46 -0.10
N PHE A 689 22.66 2.78 -0.04
CA PHE A 689 21.98 3.74 -0.91
C PHE A 689 23.01 4.80 -1.39
N PRO A 690 23.95 4.39 -2.25
CA PRO A 690 25.07 5.25 -2.66
C PRO A 690 24.64 6.40 -3.56
N ASP A 691 23.59 6.21 -4.36
CA ASP A 691 23.05 7.22 -5.27
C ASP A 691 22.05 8.14 -4.52
N ASP A 692 22.33 9.44 -4.57
CA ASP A 692 21.56 10.51 -3.92
C ASP A 692 20.13 10.60 -4.43
N GLU A 693 19.86 10.22 -5.68
CA GLU A 693 18.54 10.31 -6.31
C GLU A 693 17.61 9.15 -5.93
N ILE A 694 18.13 8.10 -5.28
CA ILE A 694 17.31 6.97 -4.83
C ILE A 694 16.24 7.48 -3.87
N ARG A 695 14.97 7.18 -4.20
CA ARG A 695 13.84 7.51 -3.34
C ARG A 695 13.71 6.49 -2.21
N LEU A 696 13.84 6.98 -0.98
CA LEU A 696 13.61 6.21 0.23
C LEU A 696 12.10 5.96 0.44
N PRO A 697 11.69 5.06 1.36
CA PRO A 697 10.27 4.72 1.60
C PRO A 697 9.40 5.93 1.97
N ASN A 698 10.00 6.98 2.55
CA ASN A 698 9.33 8.24 2.89
C ASN A 698 9.11 9.18 1.68
N GLY A 699 9.56 8.79 0.47
CA GLY A 699 9.42 9.56 -0.77
C GLY A 699 10.46 10.67 -0.96
N ILE A 700 11.39 10.84 -0.02
CA ILE A 700 12.52 11.79 -0.10
C ILE A 700 13.70 11.08 -0.79
N SER A 701 14.53 11.83 -1.51
CA SER A 701 15.76 11.28 -2.09
C SER A 701 16.80 11.02 -1.00
N ALA A 702 17.67 10.03 -1.18
CA ALA A 702 18.66 9.64 -0.18
C ALA A 702 19.61 10.81 0.18
N GLY A 703 20.05 11.59 -0.81
CA GLY A 703 20.88 12.78 -0.59
C GLY A 703 20.17 13.82 0.29
N LYS A 704 18.92 14.15 -0.02
CA LYS A 704 18.12 15.12 0.76
C LYS A 704 17.79 14.63 2.17
N GLN A 705 17.65 13.33 2.36
CA GLN A 705 17.45 12.77 3.70
C GLN A 705 18.73 12.89 4.53
N ARG A 706 19.90 12.56 3.95
CA ARG A 706 21.20 12.73 4.62
C ARG A 706 21.46 14.18 5.03
N GLU A 707 21.18 15.15 4.14
CA GLU A 707 21.31 16.58 4.43
C GLU A 707 20.42 17.02 5.61
N LYS A 708 19.20 16.46 5.72
CA LYS A 708 18.31 16.74 6.86
C LYS A 708 18.83 16.12 8.15
N ASP A 709 19.35 14.91 8.08
CA ASP A 709 19.89 14.21 9.24
C ASP A 709 21.16 14.91 9.73
N GLU A 710 22.04 15.36 8.83
CA GLU A 710 23.23 16.16 9.14
C GLU A 710 22.87 17.45 9.88
N ARG A 711 21.93 18.26 9.35
CA ARG A 711 21.43 19.46 10.04
C ARG A 711 20.84 19.17 11.42
N ARG A 712 20.18 18.01 11.58
CA ARG A 712 19.64 17.58 12.87
C ARG A 712 20.77 17.26 13.84
N LEU A 713 21.79 16.53 13.39
CA LEU A 713 22.93 16.15 14.22
C LEU A 713 23.75 17.38 14.64
N GLU A 714 24.05 18.29 13.71
CA GLU A 714 24.71 19.58 14.00
C GLU A 714 23.96 20.40 15.06
N PHE A 715 22.62 20.43 14.97
CA PHE A 715 21.78 21.09 15.96
C PHE A 715 21.89 20.42 17.34
N ILE A 716 21.93 19.09 17.41
CA ILE A 716 22.10 18.35 18.67
C ILE A 716 23.49 18.62 19.26
N GLU A 717 24.54 18.52 18.45
CA GLU A 717 25.92 18.81 18.85
C GLU A 717 26.10 20.24 19.38
N SER A 718 25.31 21.20 18.88
CA SER A 718 25.33 22.60 19.36
C SER A 718 24.99 22.76 20.86
N PHE A 719 24.40 21.74 21.50
CA PHE A 719 24.17 21.69 22.94
C PHE A 719 25.40 21.22 23.74
N GLY A 720 26.57 21.03 23.10
CA GLY A 720 27.81 20.62 23.74
C GLY A 720 27.82 19.15 24.14
N VAL A 721 27.22 18.29 23.30
CA VAL A 721 27.17 16.83 23.45
C VAL A 721 27.90 16.16 22.30
N GLU A 722 28.47 14.99 22.55
CA GLU A 722 29.07 14.14 21.50
C GLU A 722 27.97 13.27 20.88
N VAL A 723 28.04 13.01 19.56
CA VAL A 723 27.07 12.16 18.86
C VAL A 723 27.77 11.02 18.11
N GLU A 724 27.46 9.78 18.49
CA GLU A 724 27.91 8.56 17.81
C GLU A 724 26.77 7.98 16.96
N VAL A 725 27.00 7.77 15.66
CA VAL A 725 26.00 7.24 14.73
C VAL A 725 26.36 5.82 14.28
N TYR A 726 25.48 4.87 14.58
CA TYR A 726 25.59 3.46 14.19
C TYR A 726 24.57 3.10 13.12
N TRP A 727 25.04 2.61 11.97
CA TRP A 727 24.16 2.22 10.87
C TRP A 727 23.68 0.78 10.99
N GLU A 728 22.43 0.53 10.62
CA GLU A 728 21.81 -0.82 10.61
C GLU A 728 22.67 -1.87 9.88
N CYS A 729 23.27 -1.53 8.74
CA CYS A 729 24.13 -2.46 8.01
C CYS A 729 25.44 -2.76 8.74
N ASP A 730 25.96 -1.80 9.51
CA ASP A 730 27.19 -1.96 10.28
C ASP A 730 26.92 -2.83 11.51
N ILE A 731 25.80 -2.58 12.21
CA ILE A 731 25.33 -3.44 13.32
C ILE A 731 25.15 -4.88 12.84
N ARG A 732 24.49 -5.11 11.69
CA ARG A 732 24.37 -6.45 11.09
C ARG A 732 25.73 -7.06 10.74
N GLY A 733 26.67 -6.24 10.26
CA GLY A 733 28.04 -6.65 10.01
C GLY A 733 28.73 -7.14 11.28
N ILE A 734 28.61 -6.40 12.39
CA ILE A 734 29.18 -6.79 13.70
C ILE A 734 28.51 -8.07 14.19
N LEU A 735 27.17 -8.16 14.15
CA LEU A 735 26.43 -9.37 14.54
C LEU A 735 26.87 -10.62 13.79
N SER A 736 27.31 -10.49 12.53
CA SER A 736 27.79 -11.62 11.74
C SER A 736 29.16 -12.15 12.19
N ARG A 737 29.98 -11.33 12.85
CA ARG A 737 31.37 -11.64 13.25
C ARG A 737 31.51 -11.85 14.76
N ASP A 738 30.77 -11.08 15.54
CA ASP A 738 30.81 -11.11 17.00
C ASP A 738 29.80 -12.13 17.53
N ARG A 739 30.31 -13.16 18.20
CA ARG A 739 29.48 -14.19 18.82
C ARG A 739 28.82 -13.69 20.12
N VAL A 740 29.51 -12.84 20.89
CA VAL A 740 29.04 -12.32 22.17
C VAL A 740 27.87 -11.37 21.95
N MET A 741 28.03 -10.38 21.06
CA MET A 741 26.97 -9.45 20.69
C MET A 741 25.75 -10.20 20.15
N ARG A 742 25.95 -11.21 19.29
CA ARG A 742 24.86 -12.03 18.75
C ARG A 742 24.10 -12.79 19.84
N LEU A 743 24.81 -13.34 20.83
CA LEU A 743 24.18 -14.03 21.96
C LEU A 743 23.37 -13.05 22.82
N LYS A 744 23.89 -11.84 23.06
CA LYS A 744 23.18 -10.77 23.78
C LYS A 744 21.92 -10.32 23.04
N PHE A 745 22.00 -10.12 21.73
CA PHE A 745 20.83 -9.79 20.91
C PHE A 745 19.76 -10.90 20.93
N LYS A 746 20.17 -12.18 20.96
CA LYS A 746 19.27 -13.35 21.02
C LYS A 746 18.58 -13.49 22.39
N ASN A 747 19.25 -13.02 23.45
CA ASN A 747 18.79 -13.11 24.84
C ASN A 747 18.15 -11.82 25.36
N TYR A 748 18.03 -10.78 24.53
CA TYR A 748 17.35 -9.54 24.88
C TYR A 748 15.90 -9.82 25.29
N LEU A 749 15.55 -9.38 26.51
CA LEU A 749 14.20 -9.43 27.04
C LEU A 749 13.51 -8.10 26.76
N ASP A 750 12.50 -8.12 25.91
CA ASP A 750 11.72 -6.93 25.59
C ASP A 750 10.72 -6.62 26.71
N ASN A 751 11.14 -5.74 27.63
CA ASN A 751 10.30 -5.18 28.69
C ASN A 751 9.54 -3.92 28.25
N GLY A 752 9.49 -3.65 26.94
CA GLY A 752 8.78 -2.52 26.36
C GLY A 752 7.26 -2.63 26.43
N PRO A 753 6.55 -1.68 25.79
CA PRO A 753 5.09 -1.65 25.74
C PRO A 753 4.49 -2.92 25.11
N ILE A 754 3.19 -3.11 25.33
CA ILE A 754 2.43 -4.22 24.76
C ILE A 754 2.23 -4.02 23.25
N ASP A 755 2.74 -4.95 22.43
CA ASP A 755 2.28 -5.11 21.05
C ASP A 755 1.07 -6.06 21.01
N ILE A 756 -0.11 -5.49 20.80
CA ILE A 756 -1.38 -6.24 20.72
C ILE A 756 -1.32 -7.33 19.63
N ARG A 757 -0.60 -7.11 18.52
CA ARG A 757 -0.51 -8.11 17.44
C ARG A 757 0.34 -9.31 17.82
N SER A 758 1.25 -9.16 18.79
CA SER A 758 2.07 -10.26 19.28
C SER A 758 1.26 -11.31 20.06
N ALA A 759 0.07 -10.95 20.57
CA ALA A 759 -0.89 -11.88 21.18
C ALA A 759 -1.75 -12.64 20.16
N PHE A 760 -1.67 -12.31 18.86
CA PHE A 760 -2.53 -12.91 17.84
C PHE A 760 -1.87 -14.15 17.21
N PHE A 761 -2.34 -15.33 17.62
CA PHE A 761 -1.88 -16.62 17.11
C PHE A 761 -2.94 -17.30 16.23
N GLY A 762 -2.48 -18.20 15.36
CA GLY A 762 -3.35 -19.07 14.57
C GLY A 762 -3.90 -20.26 15.38
N GLY A 763 -4.52 -21.22 14.69
CA GLY A 763 -4.91 -22.48 15.33
C GLY A 763 -3.71 -23.25 15.90
N ARG A 764 -3.93 -23.95 17.02
CA ARG A 764 -2.92 -24.85 17.59
C ARG A 764 -2.67 -26.02 16.63
N THR A 765 -1.41 -26.24 16.29
CA THR A 765 -0.98 -27.45 15.58
C THR A 765 0.24 -28.02 16.30
N GLY A 766 0.08 -29.19 16.91
CA GLY A 766 1.14 -29.84 17.69
C GLY A 766 0.99 -31.35 17.63
N PRO A 767 1.57 -32.02 16.61
CA PRO A 767 1.49 -33.47 16.51
C PRO A 767 2.33 -34.12 17.61
N LEU A 768 1.73 -35.02 18.39
CA LEU A 768 2.47 -35.87 19.34
C LEU A 768 3.32 -36.93 18.62
N LYS A 769 2.89 -37.34 17.42
CA LYS A 769 3.55 -38.33 16.56
C LYS A 769 3.33 -37.96 15.10
N LEU A 770 4.41 -37.87 14.32
CA LEU A 770 4.34 -37.48 12.90
C LEU A 770 3.75 -38.56 12.00
N PHE A 771 3.93 -39.84 12.34
CA PHE A 771 3.39 -40.96 11.58
C PHE A 771 3.09 -42.14 12.50
N HIS A 772 1.89 -42.71 12.39
CA HIS A 772 1.51 -43.94 13.07
C HIS A 772 0.85 -44.89 12.09
N LYS A 773 1.45 -46.08 11.93
CA LYS A 773 0.83 -47.20 11.24
C LYS A 773 0.08 -48.03 12.26
N THR A 774 -1.21 -48.28 12.03
CA THR A 774 -2.04 -49.11 12.90
C THR A 774 -1.56 -50.56 12.86
N GLY A 775 -1.42 -51.18 14.03
CA GLY A 775 -1.27 -52.63 14.16
C GLY A 775 -2.59 -53.39 13.97
N GLU A 776 -2.54 -54.71 14.00
CA GLU A 776 -3.73 -55.57 13.94
C GLU A 776 -4.65 -55.29 15.14
N GLY A 777 -5.94 -55.04 14.89
CA GLY A 777 -6.93 -54.67 15.92
C GLY A 777 -6.91 -53.21 16.37
N GLN A 778 -5.97 -52.37 15.92
CA GLN A 778 -5.97 -50.93 16.23
C GLN A 778 -6.85 -50.13 15.27
N LYS A 779 -7.53 -49.11 15.78
CA LYS A 779 -8.34 -48.16 15.01
C LYS A 779 -7.89 -46.73 15.32
N ILE A 780 -7.85 -45.88 14.30
CA ILE A 780 -7.67 -44.43 14.46
C ILE A 780 -9.05 -43.79 14.48
N SER A 781 -9.31 -42.93 15.46
CA SER A 781 -10.53 -42.12 15.53
C SER A 781 -10.18 -40.66 15.21
N TYR A 782 -10.99 -40.01 14.39
CA TYR A 782 -10.88 -38.59 14.05
C TYR A 782 -12.03 -37.83 14.69
N TYR A 783 -11.70 -36.78 15.43
CA TYR A 783 -12.66 -35.90 16.09
C TYR A 783 -12.48 -34.49 15.54
N ASP A 784 -13.57 -33.89 15.07
CA ASP A 784 -13.59 -32.53 14.55
C ASP A 784 -14.66 -31.72 15.28
N VAL A 785 -14.28 -30.53 15.76
CA VAL A 785 -15.24 -29.62 16.40
C VAL A 785 -15.97 -28.87 15.31
N THR A 786 -17.24 -29.22 15.12
CA THR A 786 -18.10 -28.56 14.14
C THR A 786 -18.18 -27.05 14.42
N SER A 787 -17.63 -26.24 13.51
CA SER A 787 -17.64 -24.77 13.61
C SER A 787 -17.00 -24.21 14.90
N LEU A 788 -15.78 -24.63 15.21
CA LEU A 788 -15.02 -24.16 16.38
C LEU A 788 -15.08 -22.63 16.59
N TYR A 789 -14.67 -21.82 15.60
CA TYR A 789 -14.64 -20.36 15.77
C TYR A 789 -16.03 -19.73 15.97
N PRO A 790 -17.08 -20.08 15.18
CA PRO A 790 -18.44 -19.64 15.48
C PRO A 790 -18.93 -20.02 16.87
N PHE A 791 -18.64 -21.24 17.35
CA PHE A 791 -19.02 -21.69 18.68
C PHE A 791 -18.38 -20.81 19.78
N ILE A 792 -17.07 -20.53 19.65
CA ILE A 792 -16.36 -19.65 20.59
C ILE A 792 -16.89 -18.21 20.52
N ASN A 793 -17.16 -17.68 19.32
CA ASN A 793 -17.75 -16.35 19.16
C ASN A 793 -19.13 -16.21 19.83
N MET A 794 -19.89 -17.30 19.92
CA MET A 794 -21.22 -17.33 20.54
C MET A 794 -21.17 -17.50 22.06
N THR A 795 -20.20 -18.26 22.58
CA THR A 795 -20.18 -18.72 23.98
C THR A 795 -19.21 -17.94 24.87
N THR A 796 -18.19 -17.30 24.29
CA THR A 796 -17.12 -16.64 25.04
C THR A 796 -17.33 -15.12 25.10
N ARG A 797 -16.99 -14.51 26.25
CA ARG A 797 -16.99 -13.05 26.41
C ARG A 797 -15.73 -12.45 25.79
N TYR A 798 -15.90 -11.35 25.05
CA TYR A 798 -14.81 -10.59 24.43
C TYR A 798 -14.66 -9.20 25.06
N PRO A 799 -13.43 -8.64 25.10
CA PRO A 799 -13.24 -7.24 25.46
C PRO A 799 -13.86 -6.32 24.39
N ILE A 800 -14.52 -5.25 24.84
CA ILE A 800 -15.19 -4.26 23.98
C ILE A 800 -14.70 -2.85 24.32
N GLY A 801 -14.89 -1.90 23.40
CA GLY A 801 -14.48 -0.51 23.60
C GLY A 801 -12.97 -0.28 23.56
N HIS A 802 -12.52 0.76 24.25
CA HIS A 802 -11.10 1.08 24.44
C HIS A 802 -10.65 0.62 25.83
N PRO A 803 -9.47 -0.02 25.95
CA PRO A 803 -8.97 -0.50 27.23
C PRO A 803 -8.51 0.66 28.12
N GLU A 804 -8.52 0.43 29.43
CA GLU A 804 -7.70 1.18 30.37
C GLU A 804 -6.26 0.69 30.27
N VAL A 805 -5.30 1.61 30.18
CA VAL A 805 -3.88 1.27 30.03
C VAL A 805 -3.20 1.38 31.39
N HIS A 806 -2.70 0.26 31.88
CA HIS A 806 -1.88 0.21 33.08
C HIS A 806 -0.41 0.06 32.68
N ILE A 807 0.40 1.10 32.93
CA ILE A 807 1.85 1.04 32.74
C ILE A 807 2.46 0.50 34.04
N LEU A 808 2.67 -0.80 34.09
CA LEU A 808 3.20 -1.51 35.26
C LEU A 808 4.42 -2.33 34.83
N ASN A 809 5.54 -2.16 35.53
CA ASN A 809 6.76 -2.96 35.33
C ASN A 809 7.28 -3.39 36.71
N ASN A 810 6.53 -4.28 37.36
CA ASN A 810 6.82 -4.81 38.69
C ASN A 810 6.83 -6.33 38.64
N ASP A 811 7.65 -6.95 39.48
CA ASP A 811 7.65 -8.40 39.64
C ASP A 811 6.31 -8.89 40.22
N VAL A 812 5.82 -10.00 39.70
CA VAL A 812 4.62 -10.70 40.16
C VAL A 812 4.94 -12.15 40.47
N ASN A 813 4.21 -12.76 41.40
CA ASN A 813 4.34 -14.18 41.73
C ASN A 813 2.99 -14.89 41.52
N TRP A 814 2.51 -14.87 40.27
CA TRP A 814 1.25 -15.50 39.89
C TRP A 814 1.50 -16.98 39.60
N THR A 815 0.90 -17.85 40.40
CA THR A 815 1.01 -19.32 40.28
C THR A 815 -0.36 -19.99 40.13
N ARG A 816 -1.44 -19.23 40.32
CA ARG A 816 -2.82 -19.67 40.20
C ARG A 816 -3.65 -18.62 39.46
N PRO A 817 -4.74 -19.03 38.78
CA PRO A 817 -5.64 -18.08 38.12
C PRO A 817 -6.19 -16.98 39.05
N SER A 818 -6.35 -17.27 40.34
CA SER A 818 -6.80 -16.32 41.37
C SER A 818 -5.82 -15.17 41.62
N ASP A 819 -4.54 -15.34 41.27
CA ASP A 819 -3.50 -14.35 41.52
C ASP A 819 -3.52 -13.24 40.46
N ASN A 820 -4.04 -13.56 39.26
CA ASN A 820 -4.24 -12.61 38.19
C ASN A 820 -5.52 -11.78 38.43
N THR A 821 -5.35 -10.54 38.85
CA THR A 821 -6.45 -9.62 39.17
C THR A 821 -7.02 -8.88 37.95
N TYR A 822 -6.45 -9.08 36.76
CA TYR A 822 -6.85 -8.39 35.54
C TYR A 822 -7.78 -9.29 34.70
N GLU A 823 -9.10 -9.06 34.79
CA GLU A 823 -10.10 -9.79 34.00
C GLU A 823 -10.18 -9.25 32.56
N LEU A 824 -10.29 -10.15 31.56
CA LEU A 824 -10.43 -9.80 30.13
C LEU A 824 -9.36 -8.82 29.60
N ALA A 825 -8.14 -8.91 30.12
CA ALA A 825 -7.03 -8.04 29.75
C ALA A 825 -6.10 -8.69 28.71
N LEU A 826 -5.32 -7.83 28.04
CA LEU A 826 -4.10 -8.21 27.34
C LEU A 826 -2.92 -7.90 28.26
N LEU A 827 -2.08 -8.90 28.49
CA LEU A 827 -0.99 -8.86 29.45
C LEU A 827 0.32 -9.16 28.73
N LYS A 828 1.39 -8.46 29.09
CA LYS A 828 2.76 -8.80 28.71
C LYS A 828 3.49 -9.20 29.97
N VAL A 829 3.78 -10.48 30.10
CA VAL A 829 4.30 -11.10 31.32
C VAL A 829 5.46 -12.03 31.00
N PHE A 830 6.44 -12.09 31.89
CA PHE A 830 7.45 -13.14 31.83
C PHE A 830 6.86 -14.43 32.43
N VAL A 831 6.79 -15.49 31.64
CA VAL A 831 6.17 -16.77 32.03
C VAL A 831 7.21 -17.87 32.17
N ILE A 832 7.03 -18.76 33.13
CA ILE A 832 7.93 -19.88 33.41
C ILE A 832 7.14 -21.18 33.33
N PRO A 833 7.25 -21.97 32.25
CA PRO A 833 6.47 -23.21 32.15
C PRO A 833 6.83 -24.23 33.25
N PRO A 834 5.95 -25.20 33.52
CA PRO A 834 6.31 -26.38 34.32
C PRO A 834 7.38 -27.22 33.60
N ARG A 835 8.10 -28.06 34.36
CA ARG A 835 9.14 -28.94 33.79
C ARG A 835 8.56 -30.07 32.92
N SER A 836 7.31 -30.44 33.17
CA SER A 836 6.58 -31.46 32.43
C SER A 836 5.09 -31.15 32.45
N ILE A 837 4.42 -31.30 31.31
CA ILE A 837 2.98 -31.14 31.12
C ILE A 837 2.58 -31.94 29.87
N GLY A 838 1.38 -32.51 29.86
CA GLY A 838 0.88 -33.27 28.70
C GLY A 838 0.67 -32.40 27.46
N VAL A 839 0.07 -31.22 27.63
CA VAL A 839 -0.28 -30.31 26.53
C VAL A 839 0.20 -28.91 26.88
N PRO A 840 1.41 -28.48 26.44
CA PRO A 840 1.93 -27.15 26.72
C PRO A 840 0.96 -26.06 26.22
N VAL A 841 0.69 -25.03 27.02
CA VAL A 841 -0.43 -24.09 26.79
C VAL A 841 0.00 -22.87 26.01
N LEU A 842 1.05 -22.16 26.46
CA LEU A 842 1.44 -20.89 25.89
C LEU A 842 2.34 -21.06 24.64
N PRO A 843 2.03 -20.35 23.54
CA PRO A 843 2.83 -20.39 22.33
C PRO A 843 4.07 -19.49 22.41
N MET A 844 5.05 -19.80 21.56
CA MET A 844 6.21 -18.98 21.28
C MET A 844 6.54 -19.06 19.79
N LYS A 845 6.81 -17.90 19.17
CA LYS A 845 7.32 -17.82 17.80
C LYS A 845 8.84 -17.85 17.81
N ILE A 846 9.45 -18.74 17.03
CA ILE A 846 10.91 -18.92 16.95
C ILE A 846 11.38 -18.79 15.50
N GLY A 847 12.40 -17.96 15.29
CA GLY A 847 13.03 -17.69 14.00
C GLY A 847 13.00 -16.20 13.65
N ASP A 848 14.05 -15.69 12.99
CA ASP A 848 14.15 -14.26 12.62
C ASP A 848 13.47 -13.95 11.26
N ASP A 849 13.47 -14.90 10.31
CA ASP A 849 12.95 -14.69 8.94
C ASP A 849 11.73 -15.59 8.58
N ASP A 850 11.50 -16.68 9.33
CA ASP A 850 10.39 -17.62 9.12
C ASP A 850 9.93 -18.14 10.49
N GLU A 851 9.12 -17.31 11.18
CA GLU A 851 8.62 -17.57 12.52
C GLU A 851 7.83 -18.88 12.59
N ARG A 852 8.38 -19.89 13.27
CA ARG A 852 7.64 -21.11 13.60
C ARG A 852 6.92 -20.95 14.92
N LEU A 853 5.63 -21.26 14.92
CA LEU A 853 4.83 -21.33 16.13
C LEU A 853 5.09 -22.67 16.85
N LEU A 854 5.65 -22.60 18.06
CA LEU A 854 5.90 -23.75 18.92
C LEU A 854 5.21 -23.55 20.26
N PHE A 855 5.01 -24.64 21.00
CA PHE A 855 4.50 -24.62 22.38
C PHE A 855 5.55 -25.26 23.31
N PRO A 856 6.66 -24.57 23.62
CA PRO A 856 7.79 -25.15 24.34
C PRO A 856 7.62 -25.08 25.86
N LEU A 857 8.35 -25.94 26.58
CA LEU A 857 8.55 -25.86 28.04
C LEU A 857 9.89 -25.21 28.45
N CYS A 858 10.71 -24.89 27.46
CA CYS A 858 11.96 -24.17 27.62
C CYS A 858 12.25 -23.35 26.35
N SER A 859 12.25 -22.03 26.48
CA SER A 859 12.53 -21.11 25.39
C SER A 859 13.95 -21.31 24.83
N THR A 860 14.93 -21.55 25.70
CA THR A 860 16.33 -21.78 25.29
C THR A 860 16.47 -23.06 24.48
N CYS A 861 15.91 -24.19 24.95
CA CYS A 861 15.93 -25.45 24.18
C CYS A 861 15.29 -25.27 22.80
N ALA A 862 14.15 -24.60 22.72
CA ALA A 862 13.45 -24.38 21.46
C ALA A 862 14.23 -23.45 20.50
N LYS A 863 15.00 -22.50 21.04
CA LYS A 863 15.92 -21.63 20.29
C LYS A 863 17.23 -22.32 19.86
N GLU A 864 17.68 -23.32 20.59
CA GLU A 864 18.90 -24.10 20.29
C GLU A 864 18.61 -25.22 19.29
N TYR A 865 17.45 -25.85 19.41
CA TYR A 865 17.02 -26.99 18.59
C TYR A 865 15.71 -26.67 17.83
N PRO A 866 15.67 -25.64 16.96
CA PRO A 866 14.44 -25.16 16.33
C PRO A 866 13.83 -26.14 15.30
N ASN A 867 14.60 -27.13 14.85
CA ASN A 867 14.10 -28.19 13.96
C ASN A 867 13.69 -29.46 14.71
N GLY A 868 13.95 -29.54 16.02
CA GLY A 868 13.66 -30.67 16.88
C GLY A 868 14.37 -31.98 16.49
N ASP A 869 14.60 -32.83 17.48
CA ASP A 869 14.72 -34.29 17.31
C ASP A 869 14.01 -34.93 18.51
N VAL A 870 13.44 -36.12 18.34
CA VAL A 870 12.76 -36.82 19.43
C VAL A 870 13.81 -37.56 20.24
N ASN A 871 14.27 -36.95 21.33
CA ASN A 871 15.15 -37.60 22.29
C ASN A 871 14.38 -37.92 23.58
N GLU A 872 13.92 -39.16 23.70
CA GLU A 872 13.16 -39.66 24.87
C GLU A 872 13.95 -39.55 26.19
N ASN A 873 15.30 -39.47 26.12
CA ASN A 873 16.18 -39.36 27.27
C ASN A 873 16.61 -37.91 27.58
N TYR A 874 16.13 -36.91 26.83
CA TYR A 874 16.52 -35.53 27.06
C TYR A 874 15.77 -34.93 28.26
N SER A 875 16.53 -34.39 29.22
CA SER A 875 16.01 -33.58 30.31
C SER A 875 16.63 -32.19 30.27
N CYS A 876 15.81 -31.15 30.38
CA CYS A 876 16.26 -29.77 30.29
C CYS A 876 17.01 -29.34 31.57
N TYR A 877 18.30 -29.02 31.43
CA TYR A 877 19.16 -28.54 32.53
C TYR A 877 19.06 -27.03 32.79
N HIS A 878 18.37 -26.29 31.93
CA HIS A 878 18.24 -24.84 32.04
C HIS A 878 17.50 -24.41 33.32
N SER A 879 17.90 -23.26 33.86
CA SER A 879 17.23 -22.62 35.01
C SER A 879 15.86 -22.06 34.61
N ASP A 880 15.02 -21.73 35.58
CA ASP A 880 13.67 -21.21 35.33
C ASP A 880 13.71 -19.88 34.53
N GLN A 881 14.69 -19.02 34.83
CA GLN A 881 14.93 -17.79 34.06
C GLN A 881 15.31 -18.07 32.60
N GLN A 882 16.08 -19.13 32.33
CA GLN A 882 16.47 -19.51 30.97
C GLN A 882 15.34 -20.24 30.21
N ARG A 883 14.44 -20.89 30.95
CA ARG A 883 13.29 -21.60 30.39
C ARG A 883 12.16 -20.65 30.02
N GLY A 884 11.99 -19.60 30.79
CA GLY A 884 10.93 -18.61 30.59
C GLY A 884 11.12 -17.70 29.39
N TRP A 885 10.09 -16.93 29.08
CA TRP A 885 10.09 -15.89 28.04
C TRP A 885 9.03 -14.83 28.33
N VAL A 886 9.19 -13.66 27.70
CA VAL A 886 8.14 -12.64 27.69
C VAL A 886 7.05 -13.05 26.71
N SER A 887 5.84 -13.27 27.23
CA SER A 887 4.65 -13.62 26.46
C SER A 887 3.67 -12.46 26.49
N THR A 888 3.12 -12.10 25.34
CA THR A 888 1.91 -11.27 25.28
C THR A 888 0.72 -12.19 25.08
N CYS A 889 -0.18 -12.27 26.05
CA CYS A 889 -1.31 -13.18 26.02
C CYS A 889 -2.57 -12.55 26.63
N THR A 890 -3.71 -13.18 26.39
CA THR A 890 -4.96 -12.80 27.05
C THR A 890 -5.00 -13.36 28.47
N THR A 891 -5.76 -12.71 29.36
CA THR A 891 -6.08 -13.25 30.69
C THR A 891 -6.61 -14.69 30.62
N ILE A 892 -7.41 -15.01 29.60
CA ILE A 892 -8.00 -16.35 29.44
C ILE A 892 -6.90 -17.40 29.22
N GLU A 893 -5.97 -17.13 28.30
CA GLU A 893 -4.84 -18.03 28.02
C GLU A 893 -3.87 -18.12 29.18
N LEU A 894 -3.55 -17.01 29.84
CA LEU A 894 -2.67 -16.99 31.01
C LEU A 894 -3.27 -17.81 32.16
N ASN A 895 -4.56 -17.61 32.44
CA ASN A 895 -5.23 -18.35 33.51
C ASN A 895 -5.31 -19.84 33.22
N GLU A 896 -5.49 -20.26 31.95
CA GLU A 896 -5.41 -21.67 31.60
C GLU A 896 -3.99 -22.23 31.78
N ALA A 897 -2.96 -21.45 31.43
CA ALA A 897 -1.58 -21.83 31.66
C ALA A 897 -1.26 -21.97 33.17
N LEU A 898 -1.73 -21.04 34.01
CA LEU A 898 -1.53 -21.09 35.46
C LEU A 898 -2.20 -22.32 36.10
N LYS A 899 -3.33 -22.82 35.58
CA LYS A 899 -3.93 -24.08 36.06
C LYS A 899 -3.02 -25.29 35.84
N GLU A 900 -2.20 -25.23 34.78
CA GLU A 900 -1.28 -26.28 34.40
C GLU A 900 0.13 -26.12 35.00
N GLY A 901 0.33 -25.12 35.89
CA GLY A 901 1.57 -24.94 36.65
C GLY A 901 2.64 -24.07 35.98
N TYR A 902 2.23 -23.12 35.13
CA TYR A 902 3.07 -22.03 34.62
C TYR A 902 3.38 -20.95 35.66
#